data_AF-A0A4P5WZR1-F1
#
_entry.id   AF-A0A4P5WZR1-F1
#
_cell.length_a   1.000
_cell.length_b   1.000
_cell.length_c   1.000
_cell.angle_alpha   90.00
_cell.angle_beta   90.00
_cell.angle_gamma   90.00
#
_symmetry.space_group_name_H-M   'P 1'
#
loop_
_entity.id
_entity.type
_entity.pdbx_description
1 polymer ?
#
loop_
_entity_poly.entity_id
_entity_poly.type
_entity_poly.pdbx_seq_one_letter_code
_entity_poly.pdbx_strand_id
1 'polypeptide(L)'
;MTRLRLNSYALIALSMLFACASGCTTSLFRAETWSGLMQKPDILEHGTELRVITRFTAALNENKEAEFRRTISTRFENSALRAPDSFRDLEILKLPKGELEIVESTTDDQGRCETVAREKTGTTKYQFILVKDPAKGRWVIDDVMLRQQKKGTRSTKSAVELMDLLITLREFLNTWEKGSREEVLQAVSSEMAASLDALPEPWRICLTNEILAEYSPDMARRPEIQMNDTDAVGKLPAKNGYFLVKVVREDDRWQVSDIEHRNSLRNSRGDHHPGSVLRQARAVLAVSSFLKAYNQQDLDQLQLVSETRFFESSLRIGDLDTIQLPPPDHAPENVQIQSFAGKLTVILPDTEHVVRLDLQSSDTSTENTGEKQELADVEKSFMVSDVTLYDQRSQKQRSLKAAFTAPARAMLFISALHDHDLPILRQISSTQLNEGIWSRIDQNWLSEFPLNSVPGGQLELVETNSTGSATELQFQSADGLLCSVIMEDENGSLVVTDLQYPGADLAVASLKTQLLVSVPIIDFARAWQADDIETVRKMTSSDFNRLVWSNVRELPDNLDSIPQLLKQPVLTVQQSPQTAVVQLGSRNTTTVTLVRESGEWVIDEISCTMKNRTVLHVRKSLREDIAARFLGRPTDSVRQAALQGSEADAAAGGVVHAVGQAPAPRPRGNLSLPSGSSASPRTKAGPAARTALDLTEEPAPPKPTARKAAPKQPRPSESQSVAPADPEVMAEEPSAEVTASDAEPTVTEEDTAGDLHFGPPQKTARQTSRRPALPADRPVEIPVD
;
A
#
# COMPACT_ATOMS: atom_id res chain seq x y z
N MET A 1 27.69 -53.87 42.91
CA MET A 1 29.11 -53.97 42.55
C MET A 1 29.51 -52.64 41.91
N THR A 2 29.91 -51.69 42.75
CA THR A 2 31.29 -51.21 42.99
C THR A 2 31.66 -50.06 42.05
N ARG A 3 31.67 -48.86 42.64
CA ARG A 3 32.32 -47.64 42.14
C ARG A 3 33.82 -47.89 41.97
N LEU A 4 34.45 -47.22 40.99
CA LEU A 4 35.84 -46.77 41.13
C LEU A 4 36.06 -45.47 40.33
N ARG A 5 36.26 -44.39 41.10
CA ARG A 5 37.04 -43.20 40.73
C ARG A 5 38.53 -43.56 40.80
N LEU A 6 39.36 -42.95 39.95
CA LEU A 6 40.68 -42.33 40.23
C LEU A 6 41.32 -42.01 38.86
N ASN A 7 41.49 -40.74 38.47
CA ASN A 7 42.65 -39.87 38.71
C ASN A 7 44.01 -40.55 38.43
N SER A 8 44.71 -40.14 37.36
CA SER A 8 45.98 -39.38 37.42
C SER A 8 46.64 -39.18 36.04
N TYR A 9 46.80 -37.90 35.66
CA TYR A 9 47.96 -37.25 35.03
C TYR A 9 48.94 -38.08 34.16
N ALA A 10 48.92 -37.83 32.85
CA ALA A 10 50.10 -37.55 32.01
C ALA A 10 49.67 -37.34 30.54
N LEU A 11 50.21 -36.29 29.89
CA LEU A 11 50.10 -35.94 28.45
C LEU A 11 48.68 -35.51 28.03
N ILE A 12 48.37 -34.25 27.75
CA ILE A 12 48.92 -33.41 26.68
C ILE A 12 48.86 -31.94 27.13
N ALA A 13 50.02 -31.30 27.19
CA ALA A 13 50.15 -29.85 27.24
C ALA A 13 50.43 -29.37 25.82
N LEU A 14 49.41 -28.84 25.12
CA LEU A 14 49.50 -27.81 24.08
C LEU A 14 48.10 -27.59 23.48
N SER A 15 47.42 -26.51 23.87
CA SER A 15 46.48 -25.72 23.03
C SER A 15 45.60 -24.82 23.91
N MET A 16 46.21 -23.76 24.45
CA MET A 16 45.48 -22.55 24.79
C MET A 16 45.52 -21.60 23.59
N LEU A 17 44.38 -20.96 23.31
CA LEU A 17 44.25 -19.64 22.70
C LEU A 17 44.93 -19.42 21.34
N PHE A 18 44.16 -19.63 20.26
CA PHE A 18 44.33 -18.84 19.03
C PHE A 18 43.01 -18.13 18.72
N ALA A 19 42.84 -16.98 19.36
CA ALA A 19 42.09 -15.89 18.76
C ALA A 19 42.96 -15.36 17.61
N CYS A 20 42.59 -15.70 16.37
CA CYS A 20 43.19 -15.06 15.21
C CYS A 20 42.65 -13.63 15.12
N ALA A 21 43.39 -12.70 15.73
CA ALA A 21 43.34 -11.30 15.36
C ALA A 21 43.78 -11.20 13.89
N SER A 22 42.84 -10.83 13.02
CA SER A 22 43.14 -10.41 11.65
C SER A 22 44.06 -9.20 11.70
N GLY A 23 45.20 -9.32 11.02
CA GLY A 23 46.30 -8.38 11.07
C GLY A 23 45.89 -7.00 10.54
N CYS A 24 45.77 -6.04 11.46
CA CYS A 24 45.89 -4.64 11.12
C CYS A 24 47.32 -4.39 10.61
N THR A 25 47.48 -4.03 9.34
CA THR A 25 48.70 -3.38 8.88
C THR A 25 48.77 -2.02 9.57
N THR A 26 49.59 -1.93 10.60
CA THR A 26 49.83 -0.71 11.35
C THR A 26 50.54 0.31 10.45
N SER A 27 49.76 1.20 9.82
CA SER A 27 50.31 2.44 9.27
C SER A 27 50.95 3.25 10.40
N LEU A 28 52.09 3.88 10.13
CA LEU A 28 52.92 4.65 11.08
C LEU A 28 52.29 5.96 11.58
N PHE A 29 51.01 5.94 11.99
CA PHE A 29 50.38 7.08 12.65
C PHE A 29 49.75 6.64 13.97
N ARG A 30 50.60 6.37 14.98
CA ARG A 30 50.18 6.48 16.39
C ARG A 30 50.05 7.96 16.75
N ALA A 31 48.88 8.35 17.22
CA ALA A 31 48.73 9.52 18.08
C ALA A 31 49.46 9.19 19.39
N GLU A 32 50.28 10.12 19.89
CA GLU A 32 51.13 10.01 21.09
C GLU A 32 52.50 9.32 20.88
N THR A 33 53.48 10.12 20.43
CA THR A 33 54.84 10.25 20.98
C THR A 33 55.62 11.22 20.09
N TRP A 34 55.46 12.52 20.35
CA TRP A 34 56.32 13.58 19.80
C TRP A 34 57.31 14.00 20.88
N SER A 35 58.39 13.25 21.05
CA SER A 35 59.63 13.74 21.68
C SER A 35 60.73 12.68 21.61
N GLY A 36 61.77 12.97 20.81
CA GLY A 36 63.12 12.44 20.98
C GLY A 36 63.37 11.00 20.54
N LEU A 37 64.01 10.83 19.38
CA LEU A 37 65.41 10.41 19.29
C LEU A 37 65.83 10.45 17.81
N MET A 38 66.92 11.14 17.50
CA MET A 38 67.58 11.05 16.20
C MET A 38 68.23 9.66 16.07
N GLN A 39 67.69 8.81 15.20
CA GLN A 39 68.42 7.69 14.62
C GLN A 39 68.07 7.59 13.12
N LYS A 40 69.10 7.76 12.28
CA LYS A 40 69.06 7.57 10.82
C LYS A 40 68.69 6.12 10.48
N PRO A 41 67.74 5.86 9.56
CA PRO A 41 67.69 4.62 8.82
C PRO A 41 68.46 4.76 7.50
N ASP A 42 68.98 3.62 7.00
CA ASP A 42 69.72 3.52 5.74
C ASP A 42 68.88 4.02 4.55
N ILE A 43 69.52 4.86 3.77
CA ILE A 43 68.93 5.78 2.80
C ILE A 43 68.98 5.13 1.41
N LEU A 44 67.83 4.80 0.81
CA LEU A 44 67.65 5.07 -0.61
C LEU A 44 67.86 6.59 -0.76
N GLU A 45 68.84 7.02 -1.57
CA GLU A 45 69.13 8.44 -1.76
C GLU A 45 67.81 9.19 -2.00
N HIS A 46 67.45 10.17 -1.16
CA HIS A 46 66.24 11.00 -1.27
C HIS A 46 66.00 11.58 -2.68
N GLY A 47 66.99 11.50 -3.56
CA GLY A 47 66.87 11.82 -4.98
C GLY A 47 66.05 10.82 -5.80
N THR A 48 65.98 9.53 -5.45
CA THR A 48 65.25 8.53 -6.27
C THR A 48 63.75 8.67 -6.09
N GLU A 49 63.25 8.71 -4.85
CA GLU A 49 61.82 8.92 -4.57
C GLU A 49 61.37 10.27 -5.11
N LEU A 50 62.16 11.33 -4.88
CA LEU A 50 61.82 12.68 -5.33
C LEU A 50 61.77 12.74 -6.85
N ARG A 51 62.70 12.06 -7.54
CA ARG A 51 62.72 11.99 -9.01
C ARG A 51 61.52 11.22 -9.57
N VAL A 52 61.12 10.11 -8.94
CA VAL A 52 59.95 9.33 -9.37
C VAL A 52 58.66 10.13 -9.16
N ILE A 53 58.47 10.70 -7.96
CA ILE A 53 57.31 11.52 -7.61
C ILE A 53 57.23 12.76 -8.51
N THR A 54 58.34 13.45 -8.73
CA THR A 54 58.38 14.66 -9.58
C THR A 54 58.03 14.34 -11.04
N ARG A 55 58.50 13.20 -11.57
CA ARG A 55 58.13 12.76 -12.93
C ARG A 55 56.65 12.43 -13.03
N PHE A 56 56.08 11.80 -12.00
CA PHE A 56 54.66 11.49 -11.94
C PHE A 56 53.79 12.75 -11.88
N THR A 57 54.12 13.69 -10.99
CA THR A 57 53.35 14.95 -10.87
C THR A 57 53.51 15.83 -12.10
N ALA A 58 54.70 15.89 -12.71
CA ALA A 58 54.92 16.60 -13.98
C ALA A 58 54.10 16.00 -15.13
N ALA A 59 54.09 14.67 -15.27
CA ALA A 59 53.29 14.01 -16.30
C ALA A 59 51.78 14.23 -16.12
N LEU A 60 51.29 14.27 -14.87
CA LEU A 60 49.90 14.65 -14.56
C LEU A 60 49.60 16.12 -14.84
N ASN A 61 50.51 17.03 -14.51
CA ASN A 61 50.33 18.46 -14.71
C ASN A 61 50.37 18.85 -16.20
N GLU A 62 51.25 18.21 -16.97
CA GLU A 62 51.41 18.42 -18.41
C GLU A 62 50.37 17.63 -19.25
N ASN A 63 49.50 16.85 -18.60
CA ASN A 63 48.47 16.02 -19.24
C ASN A 63 49.03 15.03 -20.27
N LYS A 64 50.18 14.41 -19.96
CA LYS A 64 50.89 13.49 -20.87
C LYS A 64 50.72 12.02 -20.46
N GLU A 65 49.70 11.37 -21.00
CA GLU A 65 49.35 9.98 -20.64
C GLU A 65 50.52 8.99 -20.85
N ALA A 66 51.20 9.04 -21.99
CA ALA A 66 52.28 8.11 -22.31
C ALA A 66 53.49 8.24 -21.35
N GLU A 67 53.76 9.46 -20.88
CA GLU A 67 54.78 9.69 -19.86
C GLU A 67 54.29 9.26 -18.48
N PHE A 68 53.02 9.50 -18.16
CA PHE A 68 52.41 9.08 -16.91
C PHE A 68 52.45 7.55 -16.73
N ARG A 69 52.02 6.78 -17.75
CA ARG A 69 52.08 5.30 -17.75
C ARG A 69 53.48 4.75 -17.49
N ARG A 70 54.54 5.51 -17.82
CA ARG A 70 55.93 5.12 -17.55
C ARG A 70 56.31 5.29 -16.07
N THR A 71 55.65 6.18 -15.34
CA THR A 71 55.95 6.53 -13.94
C THR A 71 55.20 5.69 -12.91
N ILE A 72 54.21 4.90 -13.34
CA ILE A 72 53.37 4.06 -12.50
C ILE A 72 53.67 2.57 -12.68
N SER A 73 53.30 1.75 -11.69
CA SER A 73 53.43 0.29 -11.74
C SER A 73 52.47 -0.35 -12.74
N THR A 74 52.77 -1.60 -13.10
CA THR A 74 51.92 -2.43 -13.96
C THR A 74 50.59 -2.76 -13.27
N ARG A 75 50.57 -2.89 -11.93
CA ARG A 75 49.34 -2.99 -11.13
C ARG A 75 48.50 -1.73 -11.27
N PHE A 76 49.08 -0.55 -11.02
CA PHE A 76 48.39 0.73 -11.18
C PHE A 76 47.81 0.84 -12.60
N GLU A 77 48.61 0.51 -13.61
CA GLU A 77 48.19 0.61 -15.00
C GLU A 77 47.01 -0.32 -15.34
N ASN A 78 47.05 -1.57 -14.90
CA ASN A 78 46.02 -2.57 -15.17
C ASN A 78 44.74 -2.37 -14.36
N SER A 79 44.82 -1.71 -13.20
CA SER A 79 43.63 -1.44 -12.37
C SER A 79 43.06 -0.05 -12.66
N ALA A 80 43.86 1.00 -12.55
CA ALA A 80 43.41 2.39 -12.58
C ALA A 80 43.48 3.06 -13.96
N LEU A 81 44.14 2.46 -14.95
CA LEU A 81 44.26 2.99 -16.32
C LEU A 81 43.84 2.00 -17.42
N ARG A 82 43.02 0.99 -17.09
CA ARG A 82 42.62 -0.04 -18.06
C ARG A 82 41.67 0.46 -19.15
N ALA A 83 40.83 1.45 -18.86
CA ALA A 83 39.91 2.02 -19.84
C ALA A 83 40.54 3.23 -20.58
N PRO A 84 40.17 3.50 -21.85
CA PRO A 84 40.75 4.58 -22.66
C PRO A 84 40.63 5.98 -22.03
N ASP A 85 39.51 6.25 -21.34
CA ASP A 85 39.25 7.55 -20.71
C ASP A 85 39.81 7.66 -19.27
N SER A 86 40.38 6.60 -18.71
CA SER A 86 40.78 6.53 -17.30
C SER A 86 41.79 7.61 -16.90
N PHE A 87 42.67 8.02 -17.83
CA PHE A 87 43.64 9.06 -17.56
C PHE A 87 42.97 10.43 -17.31
N ARG A 88 41.88 10.73 -18.02
CA ARG A 88 41.07 11.94 -17.78
C ARG A 88 40.31 11.85 -16.46
N ASP A 89 39.85 10.65 -16.11
CA ASP A 89 39.10 10.40 -14.88
C ASP A 89 39.95 10.58 -13.61
N LEU A 90 41.30 10.54 -13.70
CA LEU A 90 42.21 10.87 -12.59
C LEU A 90 42.00 12.29 -12.04
N GLU A 91 41.41 13.20 -12.82
CA GLU A 91 41.05 14.54 -12.33
C GLU A 91 40.06 14.49 -11.15
N ILE A 92 39.22 13.45 -11.08
CA ILE A 92 38.25 13.23 -9.99
C ILE A 92 38.97 13.07 -8.64
N LEU A 93 40.15 12.44 -8.65
CA LEU A 93 40.92 12.11 -7.46
C LEU A 93 41.66 13.32 -6.85
N LYS A 94 41.75 14.44 -7.57
CA LYS A 94 42.53 15.62 -7.17
C LYS A 94 43.95 15.26 -6.72
N LEU A 95 44.62 14.42 -7.52
CA LEU A 95 46.02 14.06 -7.31
C LEU A 95 46.93 15.30 -7.34
N PRO A 96 48.08 15.28 -6.65
CA PRO A 96 48.99 16.42 -6.62
C PRO A 96 49.56 16.71 -8.02
N LYS A 97 49.46 17.98 -8.44
CA LYS A 97 50.01 18.50 -9.71
C LYS A 97 51.20 19.46 -9.50
N GLY A 98 51.46 19.88 -8.26
CA GLY A 98 52.49 20.86 -7.92
C GLY A 98 53.84 20.24 -7.53
N GLU A 99 54.82 21.11 -7.22
CA GLU A 99 56.10 20.68 -6.66
C GLU A 99 55.94 20.18 -5.22
N LEU A 100 56.48 18.97 -4.96
CA LEU A 100 56.42 18.30 -3.68
C LEU A 100 57.80 18.22 -3.03
N GLU A 101 57.84 18.26 -1.70
CA GLU A 101 59.02 17.98 -0.88
C GLU A 101 58.79 16.72 -0.06
N ILE A 102 59.80 15.84 -0.01
CA ILE A 102 59.73 14.62 0.80
C ILE A 102 59.87 15.00 2.28
N VAL A 103 58.92 14.52 3.08
CA VAL A 103 58.90 14.70 4.54
C VAL A 103 59.47 13.47 5.23
N GLU A 104 59.09 12.29 4.76
CA GLU A 104 59.44 11.01 5.37
C GLU A 104 59.41 9.90 4.31
N SER A 105 60.28 8.92 4.45
CA SER A 105 60.30 7.73 3.59
C SER A 105 60.71 6.52 4.42
N THR A 106 59.93 5.44 4.32
CA THR A 106 60.15 4.18 5.03
C THR A 106 60.05 3.04 4.04
N THR A 107 61.03 2.14 4.02
CA THR A 107 61.01 0.94 3.18
C THR A 107 60.59 -0.25 4.03
N ASP A 108 59.65 -1.05 3.55
CA ASP A 108 59.21 -2.27 4.21
C ASP A 108 60.12 -3.46 3.87
N ASP A 109 59.95 -4.57 4.60
CA ASP A 109 60.72 -5.81 4.41
C ASP A 109 60.49 -6.48 3.04
N GLN A 110 59.45 -6.04 2.30
CA GLN A 110 59.09 -6.53 0.97
C GLN A 110 59.69 -5.66 -0.15
N GLY A 111 60.48 -4.64 0.19
CA GLY A 111 61.09 -3.72 -0.77
C GLY A 111 60.12 -2.70 -1.37
N ARG A 112 58.97 -2.46 -0.73
CA ARG A 112 58.08 -1.34 -1.02
C ARG A 112 58.52 -0.12 -0.21
N CYS A 113 58.54 1.03 -0.85
CA CYS A 113 58.94 2.29 -0.24
C CYS A 113 57.71 3.19 -0.06
N GLU A 114 57.28 3.36 1.19
CA GLU A 114 56.23 4.32 1.56
C GLU A 114 56.85 5.70 1.76
N THR A 115 56.45 6.67 0.96
CA THR A 115 57.01 8.03 0.99
C THR A 115 55.92 9.07 1.21
N VAL A 116 56.07 9.90 2.24
CA VAL A 116 55.18 11.03 2.53
C VAL A 116 55.79 12.30 1.96
N ALA A 117 55.06 12.96 1.05
CA ALA A 117 55.46 14.22 0.45
C ALA A 117 54.44 15.33 0.75
N ARG A 118 54.91 16.58 0.83
CA ARG A 118 54.10 17.78 1.10
C ARG A 118 54.26 18.79 -0.04
N GLU A 119 53.18 19.48 -0.40
CA GLU A 119 53.27 20.63 -1.31
C GLU A 119 54.13 21.76 -0.73
N LYS A 120 55.01 22.36 -1.54
CA LYS A 120 55.89 23.47 -1.10
C LYS A 120 55.13 24.68 -0.57
N THR A 121 53.98 24.98 -1.16
CA THR A 121 53.15 26.16 -0.84
C THR A 121 51.90 25.79 -0.03
N GLY A 122 51.78 24.54 0.44
CA GLY A 122 50.57 23.99 1.06
C GLY A 122 50.82 23.21 2.35
N THR A 123 49.74 22.85 3.03
CA THR A 123 49.78 21.98 4.23
C THR A 123 49.37 20.53 3.93
N THR A 124 48.92 20.26 2.71
CA THR A 124 48.48 18.94 2.26
C THR A 124 49.66 17.99 2.16
N LYS A 125 49.55 16.84 2.83
CA LYS A 125 50.49 15.73 2.72
C LYS A 125 49.86 14.61 1.90
N TYR A 126 50.64 14.04 1.00
CA TYR A 126 50.30 12.88 0.19
C TYR A 126 51.23 11.74 0.56
N GLN A 127 50.69 10.53 0.66
CA GLN A 127 51.49 9.32 0.89
C GLN A 127 51.52 8.52 -0.41
N PHE A 128 52.71 8.23 -0.89
CA PHE A 128 52.99 7.46 -2.10
C PHE A 128 53.53 6.10 -1.70
N ILE A 129 53.11 5.05 -2.41
CA ILE A 129 53.71 3.72 -2.32
C ILE A 129 54.53 3.54 -3.58
N LEU A 130 55.83 3.32 -3.45
CA LEU A 130 56.76 3.10 -4.55
C LEU A 130 57.23 1.65 -4.54
N VAL A 131 57.35 1.06 -5.73
CA VAL A 131 57.86 -0.31 -5.91
C VAL A 131 58.83 -0.37 -7.07
N LYS A 132 59.76 -1.34 -7.01
CA LYS A 132 60.56 -1.70 -8.17
C LYS A 132 59.75 -2.66 -9.05
N ASP A 133 59.10 -2.12 -10.07
CA ASP A 133 58.24 -2.90 -10.96
C ASP A 133 59.06 -3.95 -11.72
N PRO A 134 58.71 -5.25 -11.63
CA PRO A 134 59.46 -6.32 -12.26
C PRO A 134 59.38 -6.29 -13.79
N ALA A 135 58.25 -5.87 -14.36
CA ALA A 135 58.05 -5.78 -15.80
C ALA A 135 58.74 -4.54 -16.39
N LYS A 136 58.74 -3.41 -15.66
CA LYS A 136 59.35 -2.15 -16.12
C LYS A 136 60.82 -1.99 -15.70
N GLY A 137 61.31 -2.83 -14.79
CA GLY A 137 62.70 -2.85 -14.32
C GLY A 137 63.17 -1.60 -13.56
N ARG A 138 62.24 -0.76 -13.08
CA ARG A 138 62.56 0.54 -12.47
C ARG A 138 61.62 0.88 -11.30
N TRP A 139 62.05 1.80 -10.44
CA TRP A 139 61.20 2.39 -9.40
C TRP A 139 60.08 3.22 -10.02
N VAL A 140 58.85 2.95 -9.59
CA VAL A 140 57.61 3.58 -10.05
C VAL A 140 56.63 3.72 -8.88
N ILE A 141 55.61 4.54 -9.06
CA ILE A 141 54.51 4.66 -8.09
C ILE A 141 53.54 3.50 -8.27
N ASP A 142 53.33 2.74 -7.20
CA ASP A 142 52.31 1.70 -7.13
C ASP A 142 50.96 2.25 -6.69
N ASP A 143 50.94 3.24 -5.79
CA ASP A 143 49.69 3.82 -5.28
C ASP A 143 49.90 5.22 -4.68
N VAL A 144 48.79 5.95 -4.54
CA VAL A 144 48.71 7.23 -3.84
C VAL A 144 47.57 7.17 -2.82
N MET A 145 47.90 7.32 -1.55
CA MET A 145 46.93 7.27 -0.46
C MET A 145 46.33 8.66 -0.22
N LEU A 146 45.02 8.79 -0.46
CA LEU A 146 44.23 10.02 -0.37
C LEU A 146 43.52 10.10 0.98
N ARG A 147 43.76 11.18 1.73
CA ARG A 147 43.05 11.42 3.00
C ARG A 147 41.73 12.17 2.73
N GLN A 148 40.61 11.53 3.04
CA GLN A 148 39.29 12.18 3.08
C GLN A 148 38.87 12.40 4.54
N GLN A 149 38.41 13.61 4.84
CA GLN A 149 37.81 13.93 6.14
C GLN A 149 36.36 14.38 5.92
N LYS A 150 35.39 13.61 6.41
CA LYS A 150 33.95 13.91 6.30
C LYS A 150 33.30 13.71 7.66
N LYS A 151 32.62 14.74 8.18
CA LYS A 151 31.91 14.73 9.47
C LYS A 151 32.72 14.23 10.69
N GLY A 152 34.03 14.52 10.74
CA GLY A 152 34.90 14.15 11.86
C GLY A 152 35.64 12.82 11.70
N THR A 153 35.18 11.93 10.81
CA THR A 153 35.89 10.69 10.47
C THR A 153 36.94 10.97 9.40
N ARG A 154 38.18 10.53 9.65
CA ARG A 154 39.28 10.52 8.66
C ARG A 154 39.38 9.12 8.07
N SER A 155 39.26 9.00 6.75
CA SER A 155 39.59 7.78 6.02
C SER A 155 40.73 8.05 5.06
N THR A 156 41.60 7.04 4.90
CA THR A 156 42.66 7.04 3.90
C THR A 156 42.25 6.04 2.83
N LYS A 157 42.21 6.46 1.56
CA LYS A 157 41.77 5.63 0.44
C LYS A 157 42.89 5.50 -0.59
N SER A 158 43.07 4.31 -1.14
CA SER A 158 43.94 4.08 -2.29
C SER A 158 43.37 4.78 -3.53
N ALA A 159 44.21 5.51 -4.26
CA ALA A 159 43.85 6.09 -5.56
C ALA A 159 43.61 5.00 -6.61
N VAL A 160 44.40 3.91 -6.55
CA VAL A 160 44.26 2.79 -7.48
C VAL A 160 42.93 2.09 -7.29
N GLU A 161 42.57 1.72 -6.05
CA GLU A 161 41.31 1.03 -5.76
C GLU A 161 40.09 1.91 -6.06
N LEU A 162 40.19 3.23 -5.78
CA LEU A 162 39.10 4.15 -6.10
C LEU A 162 38.89 4.26 -7.62
N MET A 163 39.96 4.28 -8.41
CA MET A 163 39.87 4.29 -9.88
C MET A 163 39.37 2.96 -10.44
N ASP A 164 39.83 1.85 -9.88
CA ASP A 164 39.37 0.51 -10.23
C ASP A 164 37.84 0.42 -10.06
N LEU A 165 37.32 0.83 -8.89
CA LEU A 165 35.89 0.88 -8.62
C LEU A 165 35.13 1.82 -9.58
N LEU A 166 35.67 3.01 -9.87
CA LEU A 166 35.07 3.96 -10.83
C LEU A 166 34.93 3.33 -12.22
N ILE A 167 35.98 2.66 -12.69
CA ILE A 167 36.00 2.01 -13.99
C ILE A 167 35.01 0.84 -13.99
N THR A 168 35.01 0.01 -12.95
CA THR A 168 34.06 -1.10 -12.77
C THR A 168 32.61 -0.64 -12.83
N LEU A 169 32.24 0.47 -12.17
CA LEU A 169 30.88 1.00 -12.24
C LEU A 169 30.46 1.42 -13.66
N ARG A 170 31.39 1.97 -14.44
CA ARG A 170 31.14 2.35 -15.84
C ARG A 170 31.08 1.14 -16.76
N GLU A 171 31.98 0.19 -16.58
CA GLU A 171 31.96 -1.09 -17.30
C GLU A 171 30.65 -1.82 -17.03
N PHE A 172 30.22 -1.90 -15.76
CA PHE A 172 28.93 -2.44 -15.38
C PHE A 172 27.77 -1.78 -16.13
N LEU A 173 27.67 -0.45 -16.16
CA LEU A 173 26.57 0.22 -16.86
C LEU A 173 26.60 0.00 -18.38
N ASN A 174 27.80 -0.08 -18.97
CA ASN A 174 27.93 -0.42 -20.39
C ASN A 174 27.53 -1.88 -20.66
N THR A 175 27.93 -2.81 -19.79
CA THR A 175 27.52 -4.22 -19.85
C THR A 175 26.01 -4.36 -19.60
N TRP A 176 25.42 -3.55 -18.73
CA TRP A 176 23.99 -3.52 -18.47
C TRP A 176 23.20 -3.01 -19.69
N GLU A 177 23.77 -2.09 -20.47
CA GLU A 177 23.16 -1.54 -21.69
C GLU A 177 23.32 -2.46 -22.92
N LYS A 178 24.50 -3.05 -23.11
CA LYS A 178 24.89 -3.71 -24.38
C LYS A 178 25.37 -5.15 -24.24
N GLY A 179 25.60 -5.60 -23.01
CA GLY A 179 26.16 -6.91 -22.74
C GLY A 179 25.16 -8.02 -23.00
N SER A 180 25.70 -9.23 -23.23
CA SER A 180 24.88 -10.44 -23.22
C SER A 180 24.37 -10.76 -21.82
N ARG A 181 23.41 -11.69 -21.71
CA ARG A 181 22.91 -12.17 -20.41
C ARG A 181 24.06 -12.64 -19.53
N GLU A 182 24.95 -13.46 -20.08
CA GLU A 182 26.07 -14.05 -19.35
C GLU A 182 27.06 -12.98 -18.87
N GLU A 183 27.32 -11.95 -19.69
CA GLU A 183 28.17 -10.83 -19.32
C GLU A 183 27.56 -9.99 -18.18
N VAL A 184 26.24 -9.73 -18.22
CA VAL A 184 25.53 -9.04 -17.14
C VAL A 184 25.61 -9.83 -15.83
N LEU A 185 25.39 -11.14 -15.88
CA LEU A 185 25.47 -12.01 -14.70
C LEU A 185 26.89 -12.09 -14.12
N GLN A 186 27.93 -11.95 -14.93
CA GLN A 186 29.33 -11.90 -14.47
C GLN A 186 29.74 -10.54 -13.89
N ALA A 187 29.05 -9.47 -14.27
CA ALA A 187 29.34 -8.10 -13.83
C ALA A 187 28.73 -7.76 -12.45
N VAL A 188 27.81 -8.58 -11.96
CA VAL A 188 27.16 -8.44 -10.64
C VAL A 188 27.68 -9.47 -9.64
N SER A 189 27.40 -9.23 -8.35
CA SER A 189 27.71 -10.19 -7.28
C SER A 189 27.01 -11.52 -7.49
N SER A 190 27.53 -12.59 -6.88
CA SER A 190 26.93 -13.92 -6.91
C SER A 190 25.46 -13.96 -6.48
N GLU A 191 25.07 -13.20 -5.46
CA GLU A 191 23.69 -13.10 -4.95
C GLU A 191 22.74 -12.43 -5.95
N MET A 192 23.17 -11.32 -6.55
CA MET A 192 22.39 -10.61 -7.56
C MET A 192 22.29 -11.41 -8.86
N ALA A 193 23.37 -12.08 -9.27
CA ALA A 193 23.39 -12.97 -10.42
C ALA A 193 22.35 -14.10 -10.25
N ALA A 194 22.36 -14.79 -9.11
CA ALA A 194 21.41 -15.86 -8.83
C ALA A 194 19.94 -15.38 -8.89
N SER A 195 19.67 -14.17 -8.39
CA SER A 195 18.32 -13.61 -8.41
C SER A 195 17.86 -13.22 -9.83
N LEU A 196 18.75 -12.65 -10.64
CA LEU A 196 18.46 -12.27 -12.03
C LEU A 196 18.36 -13.48 -12.97
N ASP A 197 19.16 -14.52 -12.73
CA ASP A 197 19.18 -15.73 -13.55
C ASP A 197 17.91 -16.58 -13.36
N ALA A 198 17.33 -16.56 -12.16
CA ALA A 198 16.08 -17.24 -11.83
C ALA A 198 14.84 -16.58 -12.46
N LEU A 199 14.93 -15.34 -12.94
CA LEU A 199 13.80 -14.63 -13.54
C LEU A 199 13.50 -15.14 -14.96
N PRO A 200 12.21 -15.20 -15.36
CA PRO A 200 11.86 -15.31 -16.76
C PRO A 200 12.48 -14.18 -17.58
N GLU A 201 12.85 -14.46 -18.82
CA GLU A 201 13.55 -13.51 -19.68
C GLU A 201 12.82 -12.16 -19.88
N PRO A 202 11.49 -12.13 -20.12
CA PRO A 202 10.77 -10.87 -20.24
C PRO A 202 10.88 -9.99 -18.98
N TRP A 203 10.86 -10.60 -17.81
CA TRP A 203 11.00 -9.91 -16.52
C TRP A 203 12.41 -9.34 -16.31
N ARG A 204 13.44 -10.10 -16.68
CA ARG A 204 14.83 -9.61 -16.62
C ARG A 204 15.01 -8.40 -17.54
N ILE A 205 14.48 -8.45 -18.76
CA ILE A 205 14.53 -7.33 -19.72
C ILE A 205 13.80 -6.11 -19.16
N CYS A 206 12.60 -6.29 -18.59
CA CYS A 206 11.82 -5.23 -17.97
C CYS A 206 12.60 -4.48 -16.87
N LEU A 207 13.15 -5.22 -15.89
CA LEU A 207 13.95 -4.63 -14.79
C LEU A 207 15.23 -3.96 -15.29
N THR A 208 15.87 -4.53 -16.32
CA THR A 208 17.09 -3.97 -16.92
C THR A 208 16.77 -2.63 -17.59
N ASN A 209 15.69 -2.58 -18.37
CA ASN A 209 15.25 -1.39 -19.09
C ASN A 209 14.83 -0.24 -18.18
N GLU A 210 14.28 -0.52 -16.99
CA GLU A 210 13.91 0.50 -16.00
C GLU A 210 15.12 1.33 -15.57
N ILE A 211 16.26 0.68 -15.29
CA ILE A 211 17.51 1.38 -14.98
C ILE A 211 18.04 2.13 -16.20
N LEU A 212 17.99 1.53 -17.39
CA LEU A 212 18.49 2.15 -18.62
C LEU A 212 17.69 3.38 -19.04
N ALA A 213 16.39 3.42 -18.75
CA ALA A 213 15.52 4.56 -19.04
C ALA A 213 16.04 5.86 -18.40
N GLU A 214 16.63 5.76 -17.21
CA GLU A 214 17.15 6.86 -16.41
C GLU A 214 18.67 7.08 -16.58
N TYR A 215 19.35 6.17 -17.29
CA TYR A 215 20.79 6.25 -17.56
C TYR A 215 21.13 7.14 -18.77
N SER A 216 22.30 7.76 -18.72
CA SER A 216 22.94 8.44 -19.84
C SER A 216 24.46 8.28 -19.75
N PRO A 217 25.17 7.97 -20.85
CA PRO A 217 26.61 7.69 -20.84
C PRO A 217 27.48 8.80 -20.24
N ASP A 218 27.08 10.06 -20.42
CA ASP A 218 27.84 11.21 -19.90
C ASP A 218 27.64 11.45 -18.39
N MET A 219 26.60 10.88 -17.80
CA MET A 219 26.24 11.09 -16.39
C MET A 219 27.12 10.30 -15.42
N ALA A 220 27.67 9.15 -15.85
CA ALA A 220 28.52 8.29 -15.01
C ALA A 220 29.92 8.88 -14.71
N ARG A 221 30.28 10.05 -15.26
CA ARG A 221 31.64 10.61 -15.16
C ARG A 221 32.02 11.19 -13.80
N ARG A 222 31.08 11.41 -12.87
CA ARG A 222 31.38 12.02 -11.55
C ARG A 222 30.57 11.40 -10.41
N PRO A 223 30.79 10.13 -10.05
CA PRO A 223 30.12 9.55 -8.89
C PRO A 223 30.69 10.04 -7.57
N GLU A 224 29.84 10.07 -6.55
CA GLU A 224 30.29 10.20 -5.17
C GLU A 224 30.45 8.81 -4.55
N ILE A 225 31.68 8.43 -4.22
CA ILE A 225 31.98 7.08 -3.70
C ILE A 225 32.33 7.14 -2.21
N GLN A 226 31.68 6.27 -1.46
CA GLN A 226 32.06 5.87 -0.11
C GLN A 226 32.52 4.42 -0.18
N MET A 227 33.68 4.10 0.39
CA MET A 227 34.34 2.82 0.19
C MET A 227 35.08 2.44 1.48
N ASN A 228 34.95 1.18 1.86
CA ASN A 228 35.73 0.49 2.88
C ASN A 228 36.54 -0.62 2.20
N ASP A 229 37.15 -1.52 2.98
CA ASP A 229 38.03 -2.57 2.45
C ASP A 229 37.27 -3.68 1.69
N THR A 230 36.02 -3.94 2.09
CA THR A 230 35.19 -5.06 1.59
C THR A 230 34.02 -4.61 0.72
N ASP A 231 33.54 -3.38 0.91
CA ASP A 231 32.33 -2.87 0.29
C ASP A 231 32.46 -1.39 -0.09
N ALA A 232 31.63 -0.98 -1.05
CA ALA A 232 31.52 0.40 -1.48
C ALA A 232 30.10 0.76 -1.85
N VAL A 233 29.79 2.04 -1.68
CA VAL A 233 28.53 2.65 -2.11
C VAL A 233 28.86 3.84 -3.01
N GLY A 234 28.43 3.74 -4.26
CA GLY A 234 28.54 4.78 -5.27
C GLY A 234 27.22 5.50 -5.48
N LYS A 235 27.28 6.82 -5.59
CA LYS A 235 26.15 7.65 -6.03
C LYS A 235 26.44 8.15 -7.44
N LEU A 236 25.74 7.59 -8.43
CA LEU A 236 25.88 7.95 -9.85
C LEU A 236 24.77 8.93 -10.25
N PRO A 237 25.06 10.01 -10.97
CA PRO A 237 24.03 10.87 -11.54
C PRO A 237 23.10 10.10 -12.49
N ALA A 238 21.80 10.42 -12.46
CA ALA A 238 20.77 9.89 -13.37
C ALA A 238 19.98 11.06 -13.99
N LYS A 239 19.20 10.80 -15.05
CA LYS A 239 18.35 11.83 -15.69
C LYS A 239 17.46 12.52 -14.65
N ASN A 240 16.78 11.72 -13.83
CA ASN A 240 15.95 12.20 -12.73
C ASN A 240 16.48 11.71 -11.37
N GLY A 241 17.47 12.40 -10.81
CA GLY A 241 18.01 12.11 -9.48
C GLY A 241 19.36 11.41 -9.52
N TYR A 242 19.49 10.25 -8.87
CA TYR A 242 20.75 9.50 -8.82
C TYR A 242 20.50 8.00 -8.66
N PHE A 243 21.41 7.18 -9.19
CA PHE A 243 21.51 5.78 -8.82
C PHE A 243 22.37 5.64 -7.57
N LEU A 244 21.87 4.88 -6.60
CA LEU A 244 22.63 4.38 -5.47
C LEU A 244 23.07 2.96 -5.81
N VAL A 245 24.38 2.75 -5.99
CA VAL A 245 24.96 1.46 -6.35
C VAL A 245 25.75 0.93 -5.18
N LYS A 246 25.44 -0.29 -4.76
CA LYS A 246 26.23 -1.05 -3.80
C LYS A 246 27.16 -1.97 -4.55
N VAL A 247 28.40 -2.04 -4.09
CA VAL A 247 29.47 -2.85 -4.71
C VAL A 247 30.17 -3.61 -3.61
N VAL A 248 30.46 -4.88 -3.85
CA VAL A 248 31.17 -5.76 -2.94
C VAL A 248 32.43 -6.27 -3.60
N ARG A 249 33.43 -6.63 -2.79
CA ARG A 249 34.66 -7.25 -3.27
C ARG A 249 34.52 -8.78 -3.17
N GLU A 250 34.34 -9.44 -4.31
CA GLU A 250 34.27 -10.91 -4.46
C GLU A 250 35.40 -11.37 -5.39
N ASP A 251 36.13 -12.42 -5.01
CA ASP A 251 37.28 -12.95 -5.76
C ASP A 251 38.30 -11.87 -6.19
N ASP A 252 38.64 -10.96 -5.26
CA ASP A 252 39.52 -9.80 -5.47
C ASP A 252 39.07 -8.81 -6.56
N ARG A 253 37.79 -8.84 -6.97
CA ARG A 253 37.21 -7.92 -7.94
C ARG A 253 36.00 -7.21 -7.35
N TRP A 254 35.83 -5.95 -7.76
CA TRP A 254 34.62 -5.20 -7.46
C TRP A 254 33.47 -5.71 -8.32
N GLN A 255 32.34 -6.04 -7.70
CA GLN A 255 31.12 -6.46 -8.38
C GLN A 255 29.91 -5.74 -7.82
N VAL A 256 28.98 -5.34 -8.69
CA VAL A 256 27.77 -4.64 -8.26
C VAL A 256 26.86 -5.61 -7.52
N SER A 257 26.59 -5.33 -6.24
CA SER A 257 25.70 -6.16 -5.43
C SER A 257 24.25 -5.69 -5.49
N ASP A 258 24.03 -4.41 -5.73
CA ASP A 258 22.68 -3.85 -5.84
C ASP A 258 22.68 -2.47 -6.50
N ILE A 259 21.56 -2.08 -7.10
CA ILE A 259 21.36 -0.76 -7.71
C ILE A 259 19.94 -0.25 -7.43
N GLU A 260 19.81 1.00 -6.99
CA GLU A 260 18.53 1.66 -6.68
C GLU A 260 18.47 3.02 -7.37
N HIS A 261 17.41 3.30 -8.14
CA HIS A 261 17.17 4.64 -8.68
C HIS A 261 16.44 5.51 -7.66
N ARG A 262 17.05 6.61 -7.21
CA ARG A 262 16.44 7.57 -6.30
C ARG A 262 16.12 8.87 -7.01
N ASN A 263 14.83 9.12 -7.18
CA ASN A 263 14.33 10.35 -7.77
C ASN A 263 14.46 11.52 -6.77
N SER A 264 15.16 12.59 -7.18
CA SER A 264 15.40 13.77 -6.34
C SER A 264 14.16 14.65 -6.14
N LEU A 265 13.18 14.56 -7.04
CA LEU A 265 11.94 15.35 -7.01
C LEU A 265 10.84 14.72 -6.13
N ARG A 266 10.97 13.45 -5.74
CA ARG A 266 9.93 12.69 -5.04
C ARG A 266 10.19 12.47 -3.53
N ASN A 267 11.02 13.31 -2.91
CA ASN A 267 11.36 13.23 -1.47
C ASN A 267 10.22 13.64 -0.49
N SER A 268 8.95 13.58 -0.88
CA SER A 268 7.82 13.93 -0.01
C SER A 268 7.06 12.68 0.44
N ARG A 269 7.30 12.24 1.68
CA ARG A 269 6.44 11.49 2.66
C ARG A 269 5.27 10.58 2.21
N GLY A 270 5.21 10.15 0.96
CA GLY A 270 4.17 9.30 0.41
C GLY A 270 4.59 8.62 -0.89
N ASP A 271 5.90 8.51 -1.15
CA ASP A 271 6.40 7.96 -2.40
C ASP A 271 6.52 6.43 -2.30
N HIS A 272 5.86 5.74 -3.22
CA HIS A 272 5.77 4.27 -3.26
C HIS A 272 6.99 3.65 -3.95
N HIS A 273 8.18 4.15 -3.61
CA HIS A 273 9.41 3.73 -4.27
C HIS A 273 9.64 2.21 -4.09
N PRO A 274 9.78 1.43 -5.17
CA PRO A 274 9.93 -0.03 -5.07
C PRO A 274 11.18 -0.48 -4.32
N GLY A 275 12.20 0.37 -4.25
CA GLY A 275 13.51 0.04 -3.72
C GLY A 275 14.44 -0.44 -4.81
N SER A 276 15.48 -1.18 -4.42
CA SER A 276 16.57 -1.59 -5.28
C SER A 276 16.20 -2.73 -6.25
N VAL A 277 16.97 -2.89 -7.32
CA VAL A 277 16.74 -3.91 -8.36
C VAL A 277 16.81 -5.31 -7.78
N LEU A 278 17.71 -5.58 -6.83
CA LEU A 278 17.74 -6.89 -6.17
C LEU A 278 16.41 -7.19 -5.45
N ARG A 279 15.87 -6.20 -4.73
CA ARG A 279 14.59 -6.31 -4.03
C ARG A 279 13.44 -6.55 -5.02
N GLN A 280 13.42 -5.79 -6.12
CA GLN A 280 12.42 -5.94 -7.17
C GLN A 280 12.52 -7.30 -7.88
N ALA A 281 13.72 -7.77 -8.20
CA ALA A 281 13.96 -9.10 -8.78
C ALA A 281 13.41 -10.21 -7.88
N ARG A 282 13.63 -10.13 -6.56
CA ARG A 282 13.05 -11.08 -5.61
C ARG A 282 11.53 -11.04 -5.54
N ALA A 283 10.94 -9.85 -5.59
CA ALA A 283 9.49 -9.69 -5.61
C ALA A 283 8.88 -10.29 -6.89
N VAL A 284 9.48 -10.00 -8.05
CA VAL A 284 9.06 -10.55 -9.34
C VAL A 284 9.26 -12.06 -9.40
N LEU A 285 10.33 -12.60 -8.80
CA LEU A 285 10.53 -14.04 -8.69
C LEU A 285 9.42 -14.70 -7.87
N ALA A 286 8.99 -14.09 -6.77
CA ALA A 286 7.86 -14.57 -5.99
C ALA A 286 6.53 -14.52 -6.78
N VAL A 287 6.29 -13.42 -7.50
CA VAL A 287 5.11 -13.28 -8.38
C VAL A 287 5.11 -14.32 -9.49
N SER A 288 6.19 -14.46 -10.25
CA SER A 288 6.29 -15.44 -11.34
C SER A 288 6.17 -16.88 -10.84
N SER A 289 6.75 -17.20 -9.67
CA SER A 289 6.60 -18.51 -9.04
C SER A 289 5.17 -18.78 -8.60
N PHE A 290 4.48 -17.78 -8.02
CA PHE A 290 3.07 -17.87 -7.67
C PHE A 290 2.18 -18.06 -8.91
N LEU A 291 2.36 -17.25 -9.96
CA LEU A 291 1.59 -17.36 -11.20
C LEU A 291 1.81 -18.72 -11.86
N LYS A 292 3.04 -19.23 -11.87
CA LYS A 292 3.35 -20.57 -12.38
C LYS A 292 2.61 -21.64 -11.59
N ALA A 293 2.71 -21.62 -10.25
CA ALA A 293 2.06 -22.61 -9.40
C ALA A 293 0.53 -22.54 -9.52
N TYR A 294 -0.04 -21.33 -9.58
CA TYR A 294 -1.47 -21.10 -9.76
C TYR A 294 -1.97 -21.68 -11.09
N ASN A 295 -1.31 -21.32 -12.21
CA ASN A 295 -1.71 -21.78 -13.55
C ASN A 295 -1.50 -23.29 -13.74
N GLN A 296 -0.65 -23.93 -12.93
CA GLN A 296 -0.43 -25.38 -12.91
C GLN A 296 -1.31 -26.10 -11.88
N GLN A 297 -2.10 -25.37 -11.09
CA GLN A 297 -2.86 -25.88 -9.95
C GLN A 297 -2.00 -26.67 -8.94
N ASP A 298 -0.73 -26.30 -8.79
CA ASP A 298 0.22 -26.96 -7.90
C ASP A 298 0.06 -26.42 -6.47
N LEU A 299 -0.77 -27.10 -5.66
CA LEU A 299 -1.06 -26.70 -4.28
C LEU A 299 0.18 -26.75 -3.37
N ASP A 300 1.11 -27.68 -3.60
CA ASP A 300 2.32 -27.81 -2.79
C ASP A 300 3.24 -26.61 -3.01
N GLN A 301 3.41 -26.19 -4.27
CA GLN A 301 4.17 -24.97 -4.58
C GLN A 301 3.44 -23.72 -4.13
N LEU A 302 2.11 -23.63 -4.30
CA LEU A 302 1.32 -22.51 -3.81
C LEU A 302 1.49 -22.31 -2.31
N GLN A 303 1.57 -23.38 -1.51
CA GLN A 303 1.82 -23.30 -0.08
C GLN A 303 3.17 -22.64 0.26
N LEU A 304 4.20 -22.85 -0.56
CA LEU A 304 5.54 -22.30 -0.33
C LEU A 304 5.67 -20.83 -0.74
N VAL A 305 4.94 -20.41 -1.77
CA VAL A 305 5.07 -19.06 -2.38
C VAL A 305 3.98 -18.08 -1.93
N SER A 306 3.08 -18.49 -1.04
CA SER A 306 2.00 -17.67 -0.50
C SER A 306 2.00 -17.60 1.02
N GLU A 307 1.41 -16.53 1.57
CA GLU A 307 1.18 -16.41 3.00
C GLU A 307 0.33 -17.59 3.50
N THR A 308 0.72 -18.19 4.64
CA THR A 308 0.00 -19.32 5.25
C THR A 308 -1.50 -19.06 5.41
N ARG A 309 -1.89 -17.86 5.87
CA ARG A 309 -3.31 -17.50 6.02
C ARG A 309 -4.02 -17.43 4.66
N PHE A 310 -3.41 -16.81 3.66
CA PHE A 310 -3.97 -16.70 2.31
C PHE A 310 -4.14 -18.08 1.66
N PHE A 311 -3.14 -18.95 1.81
CA PHE A 311 -3.20 -20.33 1.34
C PHE A 311 -4.33 -21.12 2.01
N GLU A 312 -4.31 -21.20 3.35
CA GLU A 312 -5.24 -22.05 4.09
C GLU A 312 -6.69 -21.58 4.01
N SER A 313 -6.92 -20.26 3.95
CA SER A 313 -8.27 -19.71 3.94
C SER A 313 -8.87 -19.61 2.55
N SER A 314 -8.06 -19.56 1.49
CA SER A 314 -8.53 -19.19 0.15
C SER A 314 -8.05 -20.18 -0.91
N LEU A 315 -6.73 -20.29 -1.12
CA LEU A 315 -6.19 -21.04 -2.26
C LEU A 315 -6.41 -22.55 -2.14
N ARG A 316 -6.28 -23.11 -0.93
CA ARG A 316 -6.43 -24.56 -0.70
C ARG A 316 -7.84 -25.08 -0.97
N ILE A 317 -8.86 -24.25 -0.75
CA ILE A 317 -10.27 -24.63 -0.86
C ILE A 317 -10.96 -24.04 -2.09
N GLY A 318 -10.31 -23.09 -2.77
CA GLY A 318 -10.84 -22.40 -3.93
C GLY A 318 -10.67 -23.21 -5.21
N ASP A 319 -11.63 -23.05 -6.13
CA ASP A 319 -11.49 -23.55 -7.49
C ASP A 319 -10.65 -22.56 -8.32
N LEU A 320 -9.39 -22.91 -8.54
CA LEU A 320 -8.40 -22.05 -9.21
C LEU A 320 -8.76 -21.80 -10.69
N ASP A 321 -9.60 -22.65 -11.31
CA ASP A 321 -10.04 -22.47 -12.70
C ASP A 321 -11.08 -21.36 -12.86
N THR A 322 -11.74 -20.98 -11.77
CA THR A 322 -12.77 -19.93 -11.77
C THR A 322 -12.20 -18.56 -12.16
N ILE A 323 -10.92 -18.29 -11.86
CA ILE A 323 -10.26 -17.02 -12.18
C ILE A 323 -8.95 -17.31 -12.90
N GLN A 324 -8.86 -16.87 -14.15
CA GLN A 324 -7.63 -16.98 -14.94
C GLN A 324 -6.66 -15.86 -14.55
N LEU A 325 -5.42 -16.23 -14.26
CA LEU A 325 -4.33 -15.31 -13.99
C LEU A 325 -3.36 -15.27 -15.18
N PRO A 326 -2.61 -14.17 -15.38
CA PRO A 326 -1.63 -14.09 -16.46
C PRO A 326 -0.54 -15.18 -16.32
N PRO A 327 0.08 -15.57 -17.44
CA PRO A 327 1.17 -16.55 -17.41
C PRO A 327 2.40 -15.97 -16.68
N PRO A 328 3.30 -16.82 -16.15
CA PRO A 328 4.42 -16.38 -15.31
C PRO A 328 5.45 -15.50 -16.03
N ASP A 329 5.50 -15.55 -17.36
CA ASP A 329 6.35 -14.75 -18.25
C ASP A 329 5.70 -13.45 -18.74
N HIS A 330 4.47 -13.15 -18.30
CA HIS A 330 3.76 -11.91 -18.61
C HIS A 330 4.41 -10.70 -17.92
N ALA A 331 5.35 -10.05 -18.61
CA ALA A 331 6.03 -8.84 -18.18
C ALA A 331 5.65 -7.65 -19.08
N PRO A 332 4.51 -6.98 -18.83
CA PRO A 332 4.06 -5.86 -19.65
C PRO A 332 4.98 -4.63 -19.50
N GLU A 333 5.02 -3.74 -20.50
CA GLU A 333 5.90 -2.56 -20.49
C GLU A 333 5.59 -1.58 -19.34
N ASN A 334 4.36 -1.59 -18.83
CA ASN A 334 3.84 -0.70 -17.81
C ASN A 334 3.60 -1.37 -16.45
N VAL A 335 4.37 -2.42 -16.12
CA VAL A 335 4.40 -2.96 -14.75
C VAL A 335 4.71 -1.85 -13.75
N GLN A 336 4.01 -1.86 -12.62
CA GLN A 336 4.33 -0.98 -11.50
C GLN A 336 4.65 -1.82 -10.27
N ILE A 337 5.82 -1.58 -9.68
CA ILE A 337 6.19 -2.13 -8.37
C ILE A 337 6.16 -0.97 -7.38
N GLN A 338 5.37 -1.13 -6.33
CA GLN A 338 5.11 -0.09 -5.34
C GLN A 338 5.46 -0.62 -3.94
N SER A 339 6.11 0.21 -3.10
CA SER A 339 6.34 -0.14 -1.70
C SER A 339 5.49 0.70 -0.75
N PHE A 340 4.83 0.04 0.20
CA PHE A 340 4.02 0.66 1.25
C PHE A 340 4.28 -0.02 2.59
N ALA A 341 4.76 0.74 3.58
CA ALA A 341 4.91 0.28 4.96
C ALA A 341 5.62 -1.10 5.10
N GLY A 342 6.65 -1.35 4.30
CA GLY A 342 7.41 -2.60 4.31
C GLY A 342 6.79 -3.75 3.49
N LYS A 343 5.63 -3.52 2.86
CA LYS A 343 5.04 -4.42 1.86
C LYS A 343 5.38 -3.97 0.45
N LEU A 344 5.42 -4.91 -0.48
CA LEU A 344 5.54 -4.65 -1.91
C LEU A 344 4.24 -5.02 -2.60
N THR A 345 3.86 -4.24 -3.59
CA THR A 345 2.71 -4.51 -4.43
C THR A 345 3.18 -4.48 -5.88
N VAL A 346 2.91 -5.55 -6.61
CA VAL A 346 3.20 -5.66 -8.05
C VAL A 346 1.89 -5.54 -8.81
N ILE A 347 1.80 -4.58 -9.72
CA ILE A 347 0.62 -4.31 -10.53
C ILE A 347 0.95 -4.71 -11.97
N LEU A 348 0.26 -5.75 -12.43
CA LEU A 348 0.37 -6.36 -13.76
C LEU A 348 -0.82 -5.95 -14.60
N PRO A 349 -0.68 -4.96 -15.49
CA PRO A 349 -1.69 -4.69 -16.50
C PRO A 349 -1.78 -5.86 -17.49
N ASP A 350 -3.00 -6.28 -17.78
CA ASP A 350 -3.35 -7.25 -18.80
C ASP A 350 -4.38 -6.61 -19.77
N THR A 351 -4.69 -7.31 -20.85
CA THR A 351 -5.56 -6.85 -21.94
C THR A 351 -6.97 -6.48 -21.48
N GLU A 352 -7.55 -7.21 -20.53
CA GLU A 352 -8.89 -6.93 -20.01
C GLU A 352 -8.91 -6.58 -18.51
N HIS A 353 -7.88 -6.99 -17.78
CA HIS A 353 -7.80 -6.84 -16.32
C HIS A 353 -6.48 -6.21 -15.88
N VAL A 354 -6.43 -5.68 -14.67
CA VAL A 354 -5.19 -5.32 -13.98
C VAL A 354 -5.09 -6.23 -12.76
N VAL A 355 -4.04 -7.03 -12.68
CA VAL A 355 -3.81 -7.93 -11.56
C VAL A 355 -2.84 -7.28 -10.60
N ARG A 356 -3.28 -7.09 -9.36
CA ARG A 356 -2.48 -6.57 -8.25
C ARG A 356 -2.13 -7.74 -7.33
N LEU A 357 -0.84 -7.96 -7.11
CA LEU A 357 -0.33 -8.94 -6.15
C LEU A 357 0.32 -8.19 -4.99
N ASP A 358 -0.17 -8.44 -3.77
CA ASP A 358 0.40 -7.88 -2.55
C ASP A 358 1.36 -8.89 -1.93
N LEU A 359 2.60 -8.48 -1.70
CA LEU A 359 3.69 -9.29 -1.18
C LEU A 359 4.10 -8.87 0.23
N GLN A 360 4.49 -9.87 1.01
CA GLN A 360 5.09 -9.69 2.33
C GLN A 360 6.44 -10.38 2.41
N SER A 361 7.36 -9.80 3.17
CA SER A 361 8.64 -10.44 3.45
C SER A 361 8.45 -11.62 4.41
N SER A 362 9.17 -12.71 4.14
CA SER A 362 9.27 -13.88 5.02
C SER A 362 9.96 -13.57 6.36
N ASP A 363 10.73 -12.48 6.43
CA ASP A 363 11.62 -12.15 7.56
C ASP A 363 10.95 -11.29 8.66
N THR A 364 9.62 -11.11 8.63
CA THR A 364 8.84 -10.21 9.52
C THR A 364 8.74 -10.63 11.01
N SER A 365 9.67 -11.47 11.49
CA SER A 365 9.78 -11.86 12.91
C SER A 365 10.79 -11.06 13.74
N THR A 366 11.40 -9.99 13.19
CA THR A 366 12.32 -9.12 13.96
C THR A 366 11.78 -7.71 14.10
N GLU A 367 11.90 -7.21 15.32
CA GLU A 367 11.20 -6.08 15.91
C GLU A 367 11.45 -4.75 15.17
N ASN A 368 10.39 -3.93 15.11
CA ASN A 368 10.45 -2.51 14.79
C ASN A 368 11.30 -1.75 15.84
N THR A 369 12.62 -1.79 15.73
CA THR A 369 13.48 -0.77 16.34
C THR A 369 13.58 0.41 15.38
N GLY A 370 12.86 1.47 15.70
CA GLY A 370 12.87 2.75 14.99
C GLY A 370 14.19 3.51 15.14
N GLU A 371 15.28 2.92 14.68
CA GLU A 371 16.57 3.60 14.53
C GLU A 371 16.82 3.93 13.07
N LYS A 372 17.41 5.11 12.85
CA LYS A 372 17.71 5.66 11.53
C LYS A 372 18.43 4.61 10.68
N GLN A 373 17.85 4.36 9.52
CA GLN A 373 18.26 3.44 8.46
C GLN A 373 19.74 3.59 8.06
N GLU A 374 20.63 3.00 8.86
CA GLU A 374 21.94 2.52 8.41
C GLU A 374 21.70 1.12 7.83
N LEU A 375 21.76 1.04 6.50
CA LEU A 375 21.93 -0.16 5.66
C LEU A 375 21.29 -1.47 6.19
N ALA A 376 19.96 -1.56 6.10
CA ALA A 376 19.25 -2.82 6.31
C ALA A 376 19.61 -3.84 5.20
N ASP A 377 19.75 -5.10 5.59
CA ASP A 377 19.78 -6.25 4.68
C ASP A 377 18.53 -6.22 3.78
N VAL A 378 18.71 -6.44 2.47
CA VAL A 378 17.58 -6.54 1.52
C VAL A 378 16.80 -7.81 1.86
N GLU A 379 15.46 -7.73 1.89
CA GLU A 379 14.62 -8.87 2.27
C GLU A 379 14.95 -10.10 1.42
N LYS A 380 15.15 -11.26 2.08
CA LYS A 380 15.70 -12.45 1.41
C LYS A 380 14.70 -13.12 0.48
N SER A 381 13.42 -13.13 0.87
CA SER A 381 12.34 -13.65 0.04
C SER A 381 11.00 -12.96 0.33
N PHE A 382 10.11 -13.06 -0.64
CA PHE A 382 8.74 -12.56 -0.56
C PHE A 382 7.74 -13.71 -0.74
N MET A 383 6.59 -13.58 -0.12
CA MET A 383 5.42 -14.44 -0.30
C MET A 383 4.22 -13.60 -0.73
N VAL A 384 3.36 -14.15 -1.58
CA VAL A 384 2.12 -13.50 -2.01
C VAL A 384 1.06 -13.61 -0.90
N SER A 385 0.56 -12.46 -0.45
CA SER A 385 -0.42 -12.34 0.65
C SER A 385 -1.86 -12.15 0.16
N ASP A 386 -2.04 -11.50 -1.00
CA ASP A 386 -3.34 -11.38 -1.64
C ASP A 386 -3.17 -11.11 -3.14
N VAL A 387 -4.20 -11.45 -3.91
CA VAL A 387 -4.29 -11.17 -5.34
C VAL A 387 -5.64 -10.55 -5.64
N THR A 388 -5.61 -9.39 -6.26
CA THR A 388 -6.79 -8.62 -6.63
C THR A 388 -6.81 -8.36 -8.13
N LEU A 389 -7.94 -8.63 -8.77
CA LEU A 389 -8.18 -8.34 -10.18
C LEU A 389 -9.07 -7.10 -10.29
N TYR A 390 -8.69 -6.19 -11.19
CA TYR A 390 -9.47 -5.02 -11.55
C TYR A 390 -9.88 -5.12 -13.02
N ASP A 391 -11.17 -5.17 -13.31
CA ASP A 391 -11.67 -5.14 -14.67
C ASP A 391 -11.74 -3.70 -15.19
N GLN A 392 -10.99 -3.41 -16.24
CA GLN A 392 -10.88 -2.05 -16.79
C GLN A 392 -12.21 -1.55 -17.40
N ARG A 393 -13.03 -2.46 -17.95
CA ARG A 393 -14.30 -2.11 -18.61
C ARG A 393 -15.40 -1.87 -17.58
N SER A 394 -15.51 -2.75 -16.60
CA SER A 394 -16.60 -2.69 -15.62
C SER A 394 -16.25 -1.91 -14.34
N GLN A 395 -14.97 -1.53 -14.16
CA GLN A 395 -14.45 -0.92 -12.92
C GLN A 395 -14.70 -1.79 -11.67
N LYS A 396 -14.92 -3.10 -11.88
CA LYS A 396 -15.13 -4.07 -10.80
C LYS A 396 -13.78 -4.51 -10.24
N GLN A 397 -13.72 -4.69 -8.92
CA GLN A 397 -12.57 -5.21 -8.21
C GLN A 397 -12.94 -6.54 -7.57
N ARG A 398 -12.10 -7.56 -7.73
CA ARG A 398 -12.32 -8.89 -7.14
C ARG A 398 -11.01 -9.43 -6.55
N SER A 399 -10.94 -9.61 -5.23
CA SER A 399 -9.85 -10.37 -4.59
C SER A 399 -10.12 -11.88 -4.72
N LEU A 400 -9.07 -12.67 -4.92
CA LEU A 400 -9.16 -14.13 -4.94
C LEU A 400 -9.74 -14.69 -3.63
N LYS A 401 -9.38 -14.08 -2.50
CA LYS A 401 -9.92 -14.46 -1.19
C LYS A 401 -11.43 -14.32 -1.13
N ALA A 402 -11.95 -13.19 -1.59
CA ALA A 402 -13.39 -12.98 -1.67
C ALA A 402 -14.02 -13.95 -2.68
N ALA A 403 -13.43 -14.08 -3.87
CA ALA A 403 -13.95 -14.93 -4.93
C ALA A 403 -14.17 -16.40 -4.52
N PHE A 404 -13.21 -16.99 -3.80
CA PHE A 404 -13.24 -18.40 -3.42
C PHE A 404 -14.05 -18.68 -2.16
N THR A 405 -14.10 -17.72 -1.22
CA THR A 405 -14.76 -17.96 0.08
C THR A 405 -16.19 -17.42 0.14
N ALA A 406 -16.55 -16.45 -0.69
CA ALA A 406 -17.87 -15.81 -0.65
C ALA A 406 -19.03 -16.78 -0.87
N PRO A 407 -19.01 -17.69 -1.88
CA PRO A 407 -20.13 -18.60 -2.11
C PRO A 407 -20.38 -19.54 -0.92
N ALA A 408 -19.31 -20.14 -0.38
CA ALA A 408 -19.41 -21.04 0.77
C ALA A 408 -19.92 -20.32 2.03
N ARG A 409 -19.44 -19.10 2.28
CA ARG A 409 -19.89 -18.28 3.43
C ARG A 409 -21.33 -17.79 3.28
N ALA A 410 -21.73 -17.38 2.08
CA ALA A 410 -23.10 -17.00 1.78
C ALA A 410 -24.07 -18.18 1.99
N MET A 411 -23.70 -19.36 1.49
CA MET A 411 -24.47 -20.59 1.71
C MET A 411 -24.54 -20.98 3.19
N LEU A 412 -23.43 -20.86 3.93
CA LEU A 412 -23.40 -21.08 5.36
C LEU A 412 -24.33 -20.11 6.11
N PHE A 413 -24.39 -18.85 5.69
CA PHE A 413 -25.31 -17.86 6.27
C PHE A 413 -26.76 -18.20 6.01
N ILE A 414 -27.13 -18.57 4.78
CA ILE A 414 -28.50 -18.94 4.46
C ILE A 414 -28.90 -20.22 5.21
N SER A 415 -28.02 -21.23 5.29
CA SER A 415 -28.29 -22.44 6.08
C SER A 415 -28.47 -22.10 7.56
N ALA A 416 -27.56 -21.33 8.15
CA ALA A 416 -27.65 -20.91 9.54
C ALA A 416 -28.92 -20.09 9.83
N LEU A 417 -29.41 -19.33 8.86
CA LEU A 417 -30.65 -18.58 8.96
C LEU A 417 -31.86 -19.53 9.04
N HIS A 418 -31.93 -20.56 8.19
CA HIS A 418 -33.00 -21.57 8.20
C HIS A 418 -32.93 -22.53 9.40
N ASP A 419 -31.72 -22.89 9.81
CA ASP A 419 -31.48 -23.76 10.98
C ASP A 419 -31.59 -22.98 12.30
N HIS A 420 -31.78 -21.66 12.23
CA HIS A 420 -31.82 -20.74 13.36
C HIS A 420 -30.53 -20.81 14.22
N ASP A 421 -29.36 -21.05 13.63
CA ASP A 421 -28.07 -21.13 14.33
C ASP A 421 -27.51 -19.72 14.61
N LEU A 422 -27.89 -19.16 15.77
CA LEU A 422 -27.45 -17.82 16.18
C LEU A 422 -25.92 -17.70 16.34
N PRO A 423 -25.18 -18.68 16.91
CA PRO A 423 -23.72 -18.65 16.93
C PRO A 423 -23.07 -18.45 15.56
N ILE A 424 -23.50 -19.23 14.55
CA ILE A 424 -22.96 -19.12 13.19
C ILE A 424 -23.35 -17.79 12.55
N LEU A 425 -24.63 -17.38 12.67
CA LEU A 425 -25.10 -16.07 12.17
C LEU A 425 -24.27 -14.93 12.74
N ARG A 426 -23.93 -14.97 14.04
CA ARG A 426 -23.08 -13.95 14.66
C ARG A 426 -21.66 -13.94 14.11
N GLN A 427 -21.10 -15.10 13.83
CA GLN A 427 -19.72 -15.21 13.35
C GLN A 427 -19.53 -14.67 11.93
N ILE A 428 -20.54 -14.82 11.07
CA ILE A 428 -20.43 -14.49 9.64
C ILE A 428 -21.18 -13.22 9.25
N SER A 429 -21.89 -12.58 10.18
CA SER A 429 -22.54 -11.28 9.95
C SER A 429 -21.61 -10.10 10.25
N SER A 430 -21.88 -8.98 9.60
CA SER A 430 -21.19 -7.71 9.87
C SER A 430 -21.38 -7.23 11.31
N THR A 431 -20.47 -6.38 11.80
CA THR A 431 -20.60 -5.74 13.12
C THR A 431 -21.93 -5.01 13.28
N GLN A 432 -22.43 -4.35 12.22
CA GLN A 432 -23.71 -3.65 12.26
C GLN A 432 -24.89 -4.59 12.49
N LEU A 433 -24.93 -5.75 11.81
CA LEU A 433 -25.96 -6.77 12.05
C LEU A 433 -25.81 -7.39 13.44
N ASN A 434 -24.58 -7.63 13.87
CA ASN A 434 -24.31 -8.18 15.19
C ASN A 434 -24.77 -7.26 16.32
N GLU A 435 -24.31 -6.02 16.34
CA GLU A 435 -24.63 -5.06 17.39
C GLU A 435 -26.10 -4.64 17.34
N GLY A 436 -26.66 -4.41 16.15
CA GLY A 436 -28.02 -3.90 15.98
C GLY A 436 -29.12 -4.96 16.09
N ILE A 437 -28.85 -6.20 15.71
CA ILE A 437 -29.84 -7.27 15.61
C ILE A 437 -29.42 -8.45 16.49
N TRP A 438 -28.35 -9.17 16.13
CA TRP A 438 -28.05 -10.47 16.75
C TRP A 438 -27.68 -10.42 18.23
N SER A 439 -27.26 -9.26 18.76
CA SER A 439 -26.95 -9.05 20.19
C SER A 439 -28.21 -8.94 21.05
N ARG A 440 -29.30 -8.41 20.50
CA ARG A 440 -30.65 -8.34 21.11
C ARG A 440 -31.40 -9.67 21.00
N ILE A 441 -30.78 -10.54 20.20
CA ILE A 441 -31.04 -11.92 19.82
C ILE A 441 -30.90 -13.00 20.89
N ASP A 442 -31.92 -13.77 21.29
CA ASP A 442 -31.68 -15.09 21.91
C ASP A 442 -32.08 -16.26 21.00
N GLN A 443 -31.53 -17.45 21.28
CA GLN A 443 -31.74 -18.64 20.45
C GLN A 443 -33.23 -19.04 20.37
N ASN A 444 -33.96 -18.87 21.47
CA ASN A 444 -35.38 -19.18 21.54
C ASN A 444 -36.18 -18.22 20.65
N TRP A 445 -35.85 -16.93 20.65
CA TRP A 445 -36.49 -15.95 19.77
C TRP A 445 -36.25 -16.23 18.30
N LEU A 446 -35.01 -16.55 17.93
CA LEU A 446 -34.67 -16.79 16.53
C LEU A 446 -35.54 -17.92 15.98
N SER A 447 -35.75 -19.00 16.74
CA SER A 447 -36.61 -20.13 16.35
C SER A 447 -38.10 -19.80 16.16
N GLU A 448 -38.57 -18.70 16.74
CA GLU A 448 -39.95 -18.21 16.57
C GLU A 448 -40.06 -17.16 15.44
N PHE A 449 -38.93 -16.71 14.88
CA PHE A 449 -38.92 -15.64 13.89
C PHE A 449 -39.40 -16.17 12.52
N PRO A 450 -40.39 -15.53 11.88
CA PRO A 450 -40.93 -16.02 10.62
C PRO A 450 -39.99 -15.70 9.46
N LEU A 451 -39.11 -16.64 9.13
CA LEU A 451 -38.14 -16.55 8.01
C LEU A 451 -38.64 -17.21 6.71
N ASN A 452 -39.90 -17.65 6.68
CA ASN A 452 -40.49 -18.42 5.57
C ASN A 452 -40.47 -17.72 4.20
N SER A 453 -40.27 -16.39 4.17
CA SER A 453 -40.14 -15.61 2.94
C SER A 453 -38.75 -15.67 2.31
N VAL A 454 -37.74 -16.08 3.08
CA VAL A 454 -36.36 -16.20 2.60
C VAL A 454 -36.25 -17.50 1.80
N PRO A 455 -35.80 -17.45 0.52
CA PRO A 455 -35.54 -18.66 -0.24
C PRO A 455 -34.58 -19.60 0.50
N GLY A 456 -34.94 -20.88 0.55
CA GLY A 456 -34.16 -21.94 1.20
C GLY A 456 -33.95 -23.14 0.30
N GLY A 457 -33.35 -24.19 0.85
CA GLY A 457 -33.10 -25.44 0.13
C GLY A 457 -31.84 -25.40 -0.75
N GLN A 458 -31.85 -26.17 -1.84
CA GLN A 458 -30.74 -26.16 -2.80
C GLN A 458 -30.74 -24.83 -3.57
N LEU A 459 -29.64 -24.10 -3.42
CA LEU A 459 -29.40 -22.83 -4.09
C LEU A 459 -28.24 -23.00 -5.07
N GLU A 460 -28.43 -22.52 -6.30
CA GLU A 460 -27.40 -22.48 -7.32
C GLU A 460 -26.90 -21.04 -7.48
N LEU A 461 -25.58 -20.86 -7.45
CA LEU A 461 -24.97 -19.55 -7.69
C LEU A 461 -25.13 -19.19 -9.17
N VAL A 462 -25.86 -18.11 -9.44
CA VAL A 462 -26.11 -17.60 -10.80
C VAL A 462 -25.06 -16.57 -11.21
N GLU A 463 -24.79 -15.61 -10.32
CA GLU A 463 -23.91 -14.49 -10.60
C GLU A 463 -23.13 -14.07 -9.36
N THR A 464 -21.90 -13.59 -9.56
CA THR A 464 -21.11 -12.92 -8.53
C THR A 464 -20.68 -11.56 -9.05
N ASN A 465 -21.03 -10.51 -8.33
CA ASN A 465 -20.73 -9.13 -8.69
C ASN A 465 -19.98 -8.44 -7.55
N SER A 466 -18.74 -8.01 -7.77
CA SER A 466 -17.94 -7.30 -6.76
C SER A 466 -17.76 -5.84 -7.16
N THR A 467 -18.23 -4.92 -6.31
CA THR A 467 -18.12 -3.46 -6.51
C THR A 467 -17.48 -2.83 -5.28
N GLY A 468 -16.26 -2.31 -5.43
CA GLY A 468 -15.50 -1.74 -4.32
C GLY A 468 -15.21 -2.79 -3.24
N SER A 469 -15.62 -2.52 -2.00
CA SER A 469 -15.48 -3.45 -0.86
C SER A 469 -16.63 -4.46 -0.73
N ALA A 470 -17.69 -4.33 -1.53
CA ALA A 470 -18.86 -5.18 -1.46
C ALA A 470 -18.85 -6.27 -2.55
N THR A 471 -19.18 -7.50 -2.17
CA THR A 471 -19.40 -8.64 -3.05
C THR A 471 -20.86 -9.07 -2.92
N GLU A 472 -21.61 -8.95 -4.01
CA GLU A 472 -22.98 -9.42 -4.15
C GLU A 472 -22.97 -10.78 -4.85
N LEU A 473 -23.61 -11.79 -4.25
CA LEU A 473 -23.80 -13.11 -4.85
C LEU A 473 -25.29 -13.35 -5.08
N GLN A 474 -25.65 -13.64 -6.32
CA GLN A 474 -27.03 -13.97 -6.69
C GLN A 474 -27.19 -15.48 -6.75
N PHE A 475 -28.15 -15.99 -6.00
CA PHE A 475 -28.51 -17.39 -5.96
C PHE A 475 -29.92 -17.60 -6.49
N GLN A 476 -30.14 -18.70 -7.19
CA GLN A 476 -31.45 -19.17 -7.59
C GLN A 476 -31.82 -20.41 -6.78
N SER A 477 -33.00 -20.37 -6.16
CA SER A 477 -33.60 -21.53 -5.51
C SER A 477 -34.21 -22.50 -6.51
N ALA A 478 -34.41 -23.76 -6.09
CA ALA A 478 -35.11 -24.77 -6.88
C ALA A 478 -36.51 -24.32 -7.35
N ASP A 479 -37.15 -23.42 -6.60
CA ASP A 479 -38.46 -22.83 -6.94
C ASP A 479 -38.36 -21.65 -7.92
N GLY A 480 -37.15 -21.35 -8.42
CA GLY A 480 -36.86 -20.30 -9.38
C GLY A 480 -36.76 -18.88 -8.80
N LEU A 481 -36.93 -18.72 -7.48
CA LEU A 481 -36.78 -17.43 -6.79
C LEU A 481 -35.29 -17.05 -6.68
N LEU A 482 -34.97 -15.80 -7.01
CA LEU A 482 -33.63 -15.23 -6.88
C LEU A 482 -33.43 -14.60 -5.49
N CYS A 483 -32.26 -14.74 -4.90
CA CYS A 483 -31.85 -13.96 -3.73
C CYS A 483 -30.41 -13.49 -3.87
N SER A 484 -30.12 -12.29 -3.37
CA SER A 484 -28.79 -11.68 -3.38
C SER A 484 -28.23 -11.65 -1.96
N VAL A 485 -27.05 -12.21 -1.73
CA VAL A 485 -26.28 -12.05 -0.50
C VAL A 485 -25.25 -10.95 -0.72
N ILE A 486 -25.31 -9.89 0.08
CA ILE A 486 -24.33 -8.81 0.04
C ILE A 486 -23.32 -9.05 1.16
N MET A 487 -22.04 -9.05 0.81
CA MET A 487 -20.94 -9.29 1.72
C MET A 487 -19.89 -8.19 1.61
N GLU A 488 -19.22 -7.86 2.71
CA GLU A 488 -18.13 -6.88 2.75
C GLU A 488 -16.91 -7.47 3.48
N ASP A 489 -15.71 -7.02 3.14
CA ASP A 489 -14.51 -7.37 3.90
C ASP A 489 -14.42 -6.50 5.17
N GLU A 490 -14.54 -7.16 6.33
CA GLU A 490 -14.36 -6.55 7.63
C GLU A 490 -13.18 -7.23 8.36
N ASN A 491 -12.09 -6.49 8.58
CA ASN A 491 -10.86 -6.97 9.24
C ASN A 491 -10.21 -8.20 8.57
N GLY A 492 -10.29 -8.31 7.25
CA GLY A 492 -9.72 -9.43 6.50
C GLY A 492 -10.61 -10.69 6.61
N SER A 493 -11.90 -10.52 6.79
CA SER A 493 -12.90 -11.59 6.83
C SER A 493 -14.14 -11.11 6.09
N LEU A 494 -14.60 -11.91 5.12
CA LEU A 494 -15.78 -11.58 4.34
C LEU A 494 -17.05 -11.85 5.17
N VAL A 495 -17.79 -10.82 5.54
CA VAL A 495 -18.98 -10.89 6.39
C VAL A 495 -20.23 -10.50 5.62
N VAL A 496 -21.36 -11.11 5.93
CA VAL A 496 -22.67 -10.80 5.34
C VAL A 496 -23.19 -9.49 5.92
N THR A 497 -23.54 -8.55 5.05
CA THR A 497 -24.13 -7.25 5.42
C THR A 497 -25.64 -7.23 5.21
N ASP A 498 -26.14 -7.92 4.20
CA ASP A 498 -27.57 -8.04 3.92
C ASP A 498 -27.89 -9.28 3.07
N LEU A 499 -29.16 -9.71 3.13
CA LEU A 499 -29.74 -10.71 2.25
C LEU A 499 -30.99 -10.10 1.62
N GLN A 500 -31.02 -10.01 0.30
CA GLN A 500 -32.12 -9.46 -0.48
C GLN A 500 -32.87 -10.57 -1.23
N TYR A 501 -34.19 -10.50 -1.25
CA TYR A 501 -35.05 -11.51 -1.88
C TYR A 501 -36.37 -10.90 -2.34
N PRO A 502 -37.09 -11.50 -3.31
CA PRO A 502 -38.40 -11.04 -3.73
C PRO A 502 -39.40 -11.16 -2.57
N GLY A 503 -39.95 -10.03 -2.15
CA GLY A 503 -41.03 -9.94 -1.18
C GLY A 503 -42.37 -10.38 -1.77
N ALA A 504 -43.41 -10.37 -0.93
CA ALA A 504 -44.76 -10.84 -1.30
C ALA A 504 -45.41 -10.04 -2.44
N ASP A 505 -44.94 -8.83 -2.71
CA ASP A 505 -45.38 -7.92 -3.78
C ASP A 505 -44.42 -7.88 -4.98
N LEU A 506 -43.44 -8.79 -5.03
CA LEU A 506 -42.34 -8.81 -6.00
C LEU A 506 -41.36 -7.64 -5.88
N ALA A 507 -41.47 -6.80 -4.85
CA ALA A 507 -40.44 -5.81 -4.53
C ALA A 507 -39.24 -6.49 -3.85
N VAL A 508 -38.04 -5.93 -3.99
CA VAL A 508 -36.85 -6.44 -3.32
C VAL A 508 -36.96 -6.15 -1.82
N ALA A 509 -37.11 -7.20 -1.02
CA ALA A 509 -37.08 -7.14 0.43
C ALA A 509 -35.62 -7.29 0.92
N SER A 510 -35.27 -6.56 1.99
CA SER A 510 -33.96 -6.61 2.65
C SER A 510 -34.13 -7.23 4.04
N LEU A 511 -33.45 -8.34 4.29
CA LEU A 511 -33.47 -9.04 5.58
C LEU A 511 -33.00 -8.10 6.70
N LYS A 512 -31.91 -7.37 6.47
CA LYS A 512 -31.38 -6.38 7.41
C LYS A 512 -32.45 -5.35 7.78
N THR A 513 -33.11 -4.79 6.77
CA THR A 513 -34.14 -3.77 6.97
C THR A 513 -35.31 -4.33 7.76
N GLN A 514 -35.79 -5.53 7.38
CA GLN A 514 -36.87 -6.22 8.07
C GLN A 514 -36.52 -6.51 9.54
N LEU A 515 -35.32 -7.01 9.82
CA LEU A 515 -34.87 -7.31 11.18
C LEU A 515 -34.72 -6.03 12.02
N LEU A 516 -34.15 -4.96 11.47
CA LEU A 516 -33.98 -3.68 12.17
C LEU A 516 -35.30 -3.06 12.63
N VAL A 517 -36.40 -3.25 11.88
CA VAL A 517 -37.73 -2.75 12.29
C VAL A 517 -38.53 -3.76 13.10
N SER A 518 -38.30 -5.06 12.94
CA SER A 518 -39.05 -6.10 13.64
C SER A 518 -38.56 -6.32 15.06
N VAL A 519 -37.25 -6.24 15.31
CA VAL A 519 -36.65 -6.43 16.64
C VAL A 519 -37.28 -5.49 17.67
N PRO A 520 -37.34 -4.16 17.49
CA PRO A 520 -37.96 -3.26 18.46
C PRO A 520 -39.45 -3.54 18.72
N ILE A 521 -40.18 -3.97 17.69
CA ILE A 521 -41.61 -4.29 17.80
C ILE A 521 -41.81 -5.52 18.69
N ILE A 522 -40.99 -6.55 18.50
CA ILE A 522 -41.09 -7.78 19.28
C ILE A 522 -40.57 -7.58 20.70
N ASP A 523 -39.50 -6.80 20.88
CA ASP A 523 -38.99 -6.41 22.20
C ASP A 523 -40.07 -5.66 23.01
N PHE A 524 -40.77 -4.72 22.38
CA PHE A 524 -41.91 -4.05 22.99
C PHE A 524 -43.04 -5.03 23.34
N ALA A 525 -43.39 -5.96 22.44
CA ALA A 525 -44.41 -6.96 22.70
C ALA A 525 -44.05 -7.86 23.89
N ARG A 526 -42.76 -8.20 24.06
CA ARG A 526 -42.25 -8.98 25.19
C ARG A 526 -42.26 -8.20 26.49
N ALA A 527 -41.78 -6.96 26.48
CA ALA A 527 -41.83 -6.06 27.63
C ALA A 527 -43.29 -5.88 28.10
N TRP A 528 -44.22 -5.78 27.15
CA TRP A 528 -45.65 -5.74 27.47
C TRP A 528 -46.15 -7.04 28.10
N GLN A 529 -45.80 -8.21 27.54
CA GLN A 529 -46.19 -9.51 28.11
C GLN A 529 -45.60 -9.79 29.50
N ALA A 530 -44.42 -9.22 29.78
CA ALA A 530 -43.74 -9.35 31.07
C ALA A 530 -44.23 -8.33 32.12
N ASP A 531 -45.20 -7.48 31.76
CA ASP A 531 -45.68 -6.35 32.58
C ASP A 531 -44.56 -5.36 33.00
N ASP A 532 -43.53 -5.21 32.14
CA ASP A 532 -42.42 -4.30 32.37
C ASP A 532 -42.69 -2.92 31.72
N ILE A 533 -43.44 -2.09 32.45
CA ILE A 533 -43.79 -0.73 32.01
C ILE A 533 -42.57 0.18 31.81
N GLU A 534 -41.47 -0.04 32.54
CA GLU A 534 -40.27 0.80 32.39
C GLU A 534 -39.59 0.55 31.05
N THR A 535 -39.52 -0.70 30.62
CA THR A 535 -38.97 -1.06 29.31
C THR A 535 -39.92 -0.63 28.18
N VAL A 536 -41.24 -0.79 28.35
CA VAL A 536 -42.26 -0.28 27.42
C VAL A 536 -42.12 1.23 27.20
N ARG A 537 -41.90 2.01 28.27
CA ARG A 537 -41.65 3.46 28.19
C ARG A 537 -40.42 3.79 27.36
N LYS A 538 -39.30 3.08 27.57
CA LYS A 538 -38.06 3.31 26.81
C LYS A 538 -38.21 3.01 25.32
N MET A 539 -39.10 2.09 24.96
CA MET A 539 -39.32 1.62 23.57
C MET A 539 -40.42 2.39 22.82
N THR A 540 -41.01 3.42 23.43
CA THR A 540 -42.06 4.25 22.81
C THR A 540 -41.62 5.68 22.64
N SER A 541 -42.21 6.39 21.67
CA SER A 541 -41.88 7.77 21.38
C SER A 541 -42.11 8.69 22.59
N SER A 542 -41.37 9.79 22.64
CA SER A 542 -41.55 10.85 23.64
C SER A 542 -43.02 11.33 23.74
N ASP A 543 -43.72 11.41 22.61
CA ASP A 543 -45.12 11.80 22.54
C ASP A 543 -46.06 10.71 23.08
N PHE A 544 -45.85 9.45 22.73
CA PHE A 544 -46.62 8.33 23.28
C PHE A 544 -46.45 8.29 24.81
N ASN A 545 -45.19 8.37 25.28
CA ASN A 545 -44.86 8.43 26.70
C ASN A 545 -45.60 9.54 27.44
N ARG A 546 -45.57 10.77 26.91
CA ARG A 546 -46.22 11.94 27.51
C ARG A 546 -47.74 11.79 27.60
N LEU A 547 -48.36 11.18 26.60
CA LEU A 547 -49.82 11.09 26.50
C LEU A 547 -50.40 9.91 27.28
N VAL A 548 -49.67 8.80 27.34
CA VAL A 548 -50.17 7.54 27.90
C VAL A 548 -49.37 7.13 29.13
N TRP A 549 -48.09 6.78 28.95
CA TRP A 549 -47.34 6.07 29.98
C TRP A 549 -47.01 6.88 31.22
N SER A 550 -46.88 8.21 31.11
CA SER A 550 -46.72 9.13 32.24
C SER A 550 -47.94 9.17 33.17
N ASN A 551 -49.11 8.77 32.68
CA ASN A 551 -50.39 8.84 33.41
C ASN A 551 -50.83 7.48 33.98
N VAL A 552 -50.06 6.42 33.78
CA VAL A 552 -50.41 5.05 34.16
C VAL A 552 -49.25 4.39 34.91
N ARG A 553 -49.54 3.54 35.90
CA ARG A 553 -48.54 2.83 36.73
C ARG A 553 -48.30 1.37 36.33
N GLU A 554 -49.28 0.72 35.71
CA GLU A 554 -49.29 -0.70 35.33
C GLU A 554 -49.85 -0.84 33.91
N LEU A 555 -49.48 -1.89 33.17
CA LEU A 555 -50.04 -2.06 31.83
C LEU A 555 -51.53 -2.47 31.89
N PRO A 556 -52.37 -1.99 30.96
CA PRO A 556 -53.80 -2.24 31.04
C PRO A 556 -54.21 -3.59 30.43
N ASP A 557 -54.86 -4.43 31.24
CA ASP A 557 -55.31 -5.81 30.92
C ASP A 557 -56.24 -5.92 29.70
N ASN A 558 -56.99 -4.85 29.39
CA ASN A 558 -57.94 -4.86 28.27
C ASN A 558 -57.27 -4.90 26.89
N LEU A 559 -55.94 -4.88 26.82
CA LEU A 559 -55.14 -4.92 25.60
C LEU A 559 -54.15 -6.10 25.54
N ASP A 560 -54.33 -7.14 26.34
CA ASP A 560 -53.45 -8.32 26.39
C ASP A 560 -53.31 -9.09 25.06
N SER A 561 -54.21 -8.83 24.11
CA SER A 561 -54.13 -9.40 22.75
C SER A 561 -53.09 -8.71 21.86
N ILE A 562 -52.68 -7.47 22.18
CA ILE A 562 -51.75 -6.68 21.36
C ILE A 562 -50.40 -7.37 21.18
N PRO A 563 -49.73 -7.89 22.22
CA PRO A 563 -48.46 -8.57 22.04
C PRO A 563 -48.50 -9.78 21.09
N GLN A 564 -49.60 -10.52 21.07
CA GLN A 564 -49.76 -11.65 20.13
C GLN A 564 -49.92 -11.17 18.69
N LEU A 565 -50.57 -10.02 18.47
CA LEU A 565 -50.70 -9.41 17.15
C LEU A 565 -49.37 -8.84 16.63
N LEU A 566 -48.55 -8.28 17.52
CA LEU A 566 -47.23 -7.72 17.19
C LEU A 566 -46.17 -8.79 16.86
N LYS A 567 -46.39 -10.04 17.27
CA LYS A 567 -45.52 -11.18 16.94
C LYS A 567 -45.85 -11.84 15.59
N GLN A 568 -46.81 -11.31 14.84
CA GLN A 568 -47.19 -11.84 13.52
C GLN A 568 -46.14 -11.51 12.44
N PRO A 569 -46.05 -12.31 11.35
CA PRO A 569 -45.08 -12.06 10.29
C PRO A 569 -45.27 -10.70 9.62
N VAL A 570 -44.14 -10.08 9.27
CA VAL A 570 -44.10 -8.82 8.50
C VAL A 570 -44.57 -9.08 7.07
N LEU A 571 -45.50 -8.24 6.60
CA LEU A 571 -45.99 -8.25 5.23
C LEU A 571 -45.35 -7.17 4.38
N THR A 572 -45.34 -5.93 4.88
CA THR A 572 -44.76 -4.80 4.17
C THR A 572 -44.05 -3.87 5.14
N VAL A 573 -42.95 -3.27 4.67
CA VAL A 573 -42.19 -2.25 5.38
C VAL A 573 -42.06 -1.05 4.46
N GLN A 574 -42.53 0.11 4.92
CA GLN A 574 -42.31 1.39 4.26
C GLN A 574 -41.43 2.24 5.17
N GLN A 575 -40.18 2.47 4.77
CA GLN A 575 -39.21 3.18 5.59
C GLN A 575 -38.78 4.50 4.95
N SER A 576 -38.70 5.53 5.77
CA SER A 576 -38.06 6.82 5.51
C SER A 576 -36.91 7.03 6.51
N PRO A 577 -36.06 8.07 6.35
CA PRO A 577 -34.96 8.32 7.28
C PRO A 577 -35.38 8.56 8.74
N GLN A 578 -36.63 8.99 8.97
CA GLN A 578 -37.15 9.38 10.28
C GLN A 578 -38.34 8.56 10.76
N THR A 579 -39.03 7.87 9.85
CA THR A 579 -40.25 7.11 10.15
C THR A 579 -40.24 5.76 9.44
N ALA A 580 -40.78 4.72 10.05
CA ALA A 580 -41.03 3.44 9.39
C ALA A 580 -42.45 2.97 9.70
N VAL A 581 -43.15 2.45 8.70
CA VAL A 581 -44.49 1.88 8.84
C VAL A 581 -44.39 0.40 8.49
N VAL A 582 -44.67 -0.45 9.48
CA VAL A 582 -44.58 -1.90 9.39
C VAL A 582 -45.99 -2.48 9.43
N GLN A 583 -46.37 -3.29 8.46
CA GLN A 583 -47.62 -4.04 8.47
C GLN A 583 -47.36 -5.51 8.81
N LEU A 584 -48.09 -6.03 9.78
CA LEU A 584 -47.99 -7.39 10.31
C LEU A 584 -49.30 -8.15 10.08
N GLY A 585 -49.20 -9.41 9.67
CA GLY A 585 -50.33 -10.35 9.61
C GLY A 585 -51.34 -10.13 8.47
N SER A 586 -51.76 -11.22 7.80
CA SER A 586 -52.62 -11.15 6.60
C SER A 586 -54.12 -11.07 6.87
N ARG A 587 -54.60 -11.61 8.00
CA ARG A 587 -56.03 -11.65 8.36
C ARG A 587 -56.44 -10.56 9.37
N ASN A 588 -55.54 -10.21 10.28
CA ASN A 588 -55.71 -9.16 11.28
C ASN A 588 -54.56 -8.16 11.11
N THR A 589 -54.65 -7.29 10.11
CA THR A 589 -53.56 -6.38 9.75
C THR A 589 -53.26 -5.43 10.90
N THR A 590 -52.04 -5.50 11.42
CA THR A 590 -51.53 -4.61 12.46
C THR A 590 -50.49 -3.70 11.85
N THR A 591 -50.75 -2.40 11.90
CA THR A 591 -49.83 -1.36 11.42
C THR A 591 -49.11 -0.76 12.62
N VAL A 592 -47.78 -0.80 12.60
CA VAL A 592 -46.91 -0.18 13.60
C VAL A 592 -46.14 0.95 12.94
N THR A 593 -46.29 2.15 13.48
CA THR A 593 -45.50 3.31 13.10
C THR A 593 -44.34 3.47 14.07
N LEU A 594 -43.13 3.38 13.56
CA LEU A 594 -41.87 3.62 14.26
C LEU A 594 -41.36 5.02 13.89
N VAL A 595 -40.74 5.70 14.85
CA VAL A 595 -40.03 6.97 14.65
C VAL A 595 -38.61 6.83 15.16
N ARG A 596 -37.70 7.60 14.59
CA ARG A 596 -36.29 7.57 14.99
C ARG A 596 -36.02 8.62 16.08
N GLU A 597 -35.80 8.17 17.31
CA GLU A 597 -35.44 9.03 18.44
C GLU A 597 -34.08 8.60 19.00
N SER A 598 -33.17 9.56 19.25
CA SER A 598 -31.80 9.30 19.75
C SER A 598 -30.99 8.26 18.94
N GLY A 599 -31.33 8.07 17.66
CA GLY A 599 -30.67 7.11 16.77
C GLY A 599 -31.33 5.72 16.70
N GLU A 600 -32.29 5.43 17.58
CA GLU A 600 -33.00 4.15 17.66
C GLU A 600 -34.43 4.23 17.13
N TRP A 601 -34.99 3.09 16.70
CA TRP A 601 -36.38 2.97 16.32
C TRP A 601 -37.26 2.75 17.55
N VAL A 602 -38.21 3.65 17.80
CA VAL A 602 -39.19 3.56 18.89
C VAL A 602 -40.60 3.59 18.35
N ILE A 603 -41.54 2.97 19.06
CA ILE A 603 -42.94 2.88 18.63
C ILE A 603 -43.67 4.19 18.91
N ASP A 604 -44.24 4.79 17.87
CA ASP A 604 -45.09 5.98 17.99
C ASP A 604 -46.59 5.66 17.95
N GLU A 605 -47.00 4.71 17.11
CA GLU A 605 -48.41 4.34 16.97
C GLU A 605 -48.59 2.86 16.62
N ILE A 606 -49.62 2.24 17.20
CA ILE A 606 -50.05 0.88 16.87
C ILE A 606 -51.53 0.95 16.50
N SER A 607 -51.87 0.42 15.33
CA SER A 607 -53.24 0.31 14.82
C SER A 607 -53.54 -1.13 14.41
N CYS A 608 -54.55 -1.75 15.02
CA CYS A 608 -54.94 -3.12 14.73
C CYS A 608 -56.30 -3.17 14.03
N THR A 609 -56.37 -3.76 12.84
CA THR A 609 -57.64 -4.01 12.15
C THR A 609 -58.19 -5.37 12.57
N MET A 610 -59.32 -5.37 13.28
CA MET A 610 -59.97 -6.61 13.73
C MET A 610 -60.90 -7.19 12.65
N LYS A 611 -61.29 -8.46 12.81
CA LYS A 611 -62.14 -9.23 11.85
C LYS A 611 -63.46 -8.56 11.48
N ASN A 612 -63.99 -7.70 12.34
CA ASN A 612 -65.21 -6.91 12.14
C ASN A 612 -64.96 -5.57 11.41
N ARG A 613 -63.77 -5.34 10.86
CA ARG A 613 -63.31 -4.07 10.25
C ARG A 613 -63.25 -2.86 11.19
N THR A 614 -63.39 -3.03 12.50
CA THR A 614 -63.04 -1.93 13.42
C THR A 614 -61.53 -1.82 13.56
N VAL A 615 -61.03 -0.58 13.50
CA VAL A 615 -59.62 -0.25 13.71
C VAL A 615 -59.45 0.20 15.15
N LEU A 616 -58.63 -0.54 15.89
CA LEU A 616 -58.22 -0.18 17.24
C LEU A 616 -56.91 0.62 17.16
N HIS A 617 -56.97 1.91 17.45
CA HIS A 617 -55.79 2.75 17.64
C HIS A 617 -55.37 2.67 19.11
N VAL A 618 -54.28 1.95 19.41
CA VAL A 618 -53.85 1.64 20.78
C VAL A 618 -53.62 2.92 21.59
N ARG A 619 -52.83 3.86 21.06
CA ARG A 619 -52.54 5.15 21.72
C ARG A 619 -53.81 5.96 22.02
N LYS A 620 -54.76 6.02 21.08
CA LYS A 620 -56.02 6.75 21.24
C LYS A 620 -56.92 6.07 22.27
N SER A 621 -57.07 4.75 22.19
CA SER A 621 -57.89 3.96 23.11
C SER A 621 -57.37 4.05 24.55
N LEU A 622 -56.05 3.96 24.74
CA LEU A 622 -55.42 4.15 26.05
C LEU A 622 -55.66 5.55 26.61
N ARG A 623 -55.54 6.59 25.78
CA ARG A 623 -55.82 7.97 26.18
C ARG A 623 -57.29 8.16 26.60
N GLU A 624 -58.22 7.55 25.89
CA GLU A 624 -59.66 7.60 26.21
C GLU A 624 -59.98 6.85 27.51
N ASP A 625 -59.37 5.69 27.76
CA ASP A 625 -59.51 4.97 29.02
C ASP A 625 -58.93 5.77 30.20
N ILE A 626 -57.74 6.37 30.03
CA ILE A 626 -57.15 7.28 31.03
C ILE A 626 -58.10 8.44 31.31
N ALA A 627 -58.61 9.11 30.28
CA ALA A 627 -59.56 10.21 30.43
C ALA A 627 -60.85 9.78 31.15
N ALA A 628 -61.39 8.59 30.83
CA ALA A 628 -62.57 8.03 31.49
C ALA A 628 -62.30 7.72 32.97
N ARG A 629 -61.13 7.19 33.32
CA ARG A 629 -60.72 6.96 34.73
C ARG A 629 -60.56 8.27 35.51
N PHE A 630 -60.00 9.31 34.89
CA PHE A 630 -59.92 10.65 35.49
C PHE A 630 -61.30 11.29 35.71
N LEU A 631 -62.26 11.07 34.80
CA LEU A 631 -63.63 11.55 34.96
C LEU A 631 -64.44 10.73 35.98
N GLY A 632 -64.17 9.43 36.10
CA GLY A 632 -64.82 8.52 37.05
C GLY A 632 -64.29 8.63 38.50
N ARG A 633 -63.05 9.10 38.68
CA ARG A 633 -62.46 9.44 39.99
C ARG A 633 -61.66 10.75 39.85
N PRO A 634 -62.31 11.93 39.92
CA PRO A 634 -61.60 13.20 39.87
C PRO A 634 -60.64 13.30 41.04
N THR A 635 -59.38 13.63 40.76
CA THR A 635 -58.38 14.00 41.77
C THR A 635 -58.88 15.21 42.58
N ASP A 636 -58.44 15.33 43.84
CA ASP A 636 -58.88 16.38 44.76
C ASP A 636 -58.70 17.81 44.21
N SER A 637 -57.76 18.01 43.28
CA SER A 637 -57.56 19.28 42.57
C SER A 637 -58.70 19.64 41.61
N VAL A 638 -59.33 18.67 40.94
CA VAL A 638 -60.50 18.89 40.08
C VAL A 638 -61.76 19.08 40.92
N ARG A 639 -61.84 18.41 42.07
CA ARG A 639 -62.90 18.68 43.07
C ARG A 639 -62.79 20.10 43.64
N GLN A 640 -61.58 20.59 43.91
CA GLN A 640 -61.37 21.98 44.34
C GLN A 640 -61.78 23.01 43.29
N ALA A 641 -61.51 22.76 42.00
CA ALA A 641 -61.96 23.65 40.92
C ALA A 641 -63.49 23.65 40.76
N ALA A 642 -64.15 22.50 40.93
CA ALA A 642 -65.61 22.40 40.88
C ALA A 642 -66.29 23.03 42.12
N LEU A 643 -65.66 22.92 43.31
CA LEU A 643 -66.13 23.57 44.54
C LEU A 643 -65.94 25.10 44.50
N GLN A 644 -64.85 25.59 43.90
CA GLN A 644 -64.62 27.04 43.73
C GLN A 644 -65.52 27.67 42.65
N GLY A 645 -66.01 26.89 41.67
CA GLY A 645 -67.01 27.36 40.70
C GLY A 645 -68.44 27.46 41.25
N SER A 646 -68.74 26.81 42.39
CA SER A 646 -70.08 26.77 42.98
C SER A 646 -70.36 27.87 44.02
N GLU A 647 -69.35 28.61 44.47
CA GLU A 647 -69.52 29.73 45.43
C GLU A 647 -69.54 31.12 44.77
N ALA A 648 -69.34 31.21 43.45
CA ALA A 648 -69.30 32.49 42.72
C ALA A 648 -70.60 32.85 41.96
N ASP A 649 -71.68 32.08 42.12
CA ASP A 649 -72.91 32.22 41.32
C ASP A 649 -74.14 32.68 42.13
N ALA A 650 -73.91 33.57 43.11
CA ALA A 650 -74.97 34.19 43.90
C ALA A 650 -74.74 35.68 44.17
N ALA A 651 -74.53 36.50 43.12
CA ALA A 651 -75.02 37.88 43.07
C ALA A 651 -74.68 38.55 41.72
N ALA A 652 -75.71 39.18 41.13
CA ALA A 652 -75.68 40.17 40.05
C ALA A 652 -75.45 39.67 38.61
N GLY A 653 -76.57 39.60 37.87
CA GLY A 653 -76.57 39.47 36.42
C GLY A 653 -76.08 40.74 35.70
N GLY A 654 -75.45 40.51 34.55
CA GLY A 654 -75.07 41.56 33.60
C GLY A 654 -74.45 40.93 32.35
N VAL A 655 -75.23 40.88 31.27
CA VAL A 655 -74.70 40.60 29.94
C VAL A 655 -73.78 41.75 29.54
N VAL A 656 -72.48 41.48 29.34
CA VAL A 656 -71.57 42.42 28.67
C VAL A 656 -70.60 41.64 27.76
N HIS A 657 -70.76 41.86 26.45
CA HIS A 657 -69.72 41.65 25.46
C HIS A 657 -68.52 42.57 25.75
N ALA A 658 -67.30 42.02 25.77
CA ALA A 658 -66.08 42.82 25.69
C ALA A 658 -65.09 42.22 24.68
N VAL A 659 -65.04 42.89 23.53
CA VAL A 659 -63.95 42.91 22.55
C VAL A 659 -62.85 43.83 23.09
N GLY A 660 -61.58 43.46 22.92
CA GLY A 660 -60.42 44.35 23.13
C GLY A 660 -59.12 43.59 22.85
N GLN A 661 -58.58 43.66 21.63
CA GLN A 661 -57.63 44.66 21.10
C GLN A 661 -56.16 44.30 21.31
N ALA A 662 -55.52 44.02 20.18
CA ALA A 662 -54.08 43.88 20.00
C ALA A 662 -53.37 45.25 20.02
N PRO A 663 -52.04 45.26 20.21
CA PRO A 663 -51.17 46.24 19.58
C PRO A 663 -50.39 45.60 18.40
N ALA A 664 -50.24 46.37 17.32
CA ALA A 664 -49.41 46.09 16.14
C ALA A 664 -48.30 47.18 16.03
N PRO A 665 -47.44 47.25 14.98
CA PRO A 665 -46.27 46.39 14.74
C PRO A 665 -44.97 47.13 14.26
N ARG A 666 -43.84 46.38 14.13
CA ARG A 666 -42.63 46.57 13.24
C ARG A 666 -41.61 47.69 13.58
N PRO A 667 -40.35 47.74 13.00
CA PRO A 667 -39.72 46.97 11.90
C PRO A 667 -38.25 46.49 12.13
N ARG A 668 -37.68 45.91 11.05
CA ARG A 668 -36.38 45.22 10.81
C ARG A 668 -35.09 46.02 11.10
N GLY A 669 -34.00 45.29 11.39
CA GLY A 669 -32.61 45.73 11.21
C GLY A 669 -31.64 44.55 11.11
N ASN A 670 -30.92 44.45 9.98
CA ASN A 670 -29.80 43.53 9.73
C ASN A 670 -28.59 43.90 10.61
N LEU A 671 -27.72 42.93 10.93
CA LEU A 671 -26.25 43.07 10.84
C LEU A 671 -25.57 41.73 11.18
N SER A 672 -24.89 41.19 10.17
CA SER A 672 -23.90 40.11 10.22
C SER A 672 -22.69 40.51 11.07
N LEU A 673 -21.98 39.55 11.70
CA LEU A 673 -20.52 39.53 11.94
C LEU A 673 -20.10 38.15 12.56
N PRO A 674 -18.80 37.75 12.58
CA PRO A 674 -18.32 36.49 11.97
C PRO A 674 -17.79 35.41 12.93
N SER A 675 -17.40 34.29 12.30
CA SER A 675 -16.58 33.14 12.71
C SER A 675 -15.61 33.29 13.91
N GLY A 676 -15.61 32.27 14.78
CA GLY A 676 -14.55 32.02 15.76
C GLY A 676 -14.68 30.64 16.40
N SER A 677 -13.65 29.82 16.18
CA SER A 677 -13.44 28.44 16.64
C SER A 677 -13.63 28.20 18.14
N SER A 678 -14.27 27.08 18.52
CA SER A 678 -14.02 26.46 19.83
C SER A 678 -13.74 24.96 19.67
N ALA A 679 -12.61 24.57 20.26
CA ALA A 679 -12.01 23.26 20.17
C ALA A 679 -12.63 22.28 21.17
N SER A 680 -12.74 21.02 20.75
CA SER A 680 -13.07 19.87 21.58
C SER A 680 -11.94 19.52 22.55
N PRO A 681 -12.23 19.09 23.80
CA PRO A 681 -11.29 18.32 24.59
C PRO A 681 -11.61 16.82 24.49
N ARG A 682 -10.62 16.06 24.03
CA ARG A 682 -10.57 14.59 24.10
C ARG A 682 -9.97 14.20 25.45
N THR A 683 -10.71 13.41 26.22
CA THR A 683 -10.24 12.66 27.39
C THR A 683 -9.46 11.43 26.96
N LYS A 684 -8.23 11.25 27.47
CA LYS A 684 -7.64 9.93 27.72
C LYS A 684 -6.89 9.97 29.05
N ALA A 685 -7.29 9.08 29.93
CA ALA A 685 -6.70 8.79 31.22
C ALA A 685 -5.46 7.88 31.06
N GLY A 686 -4.46 8.10 31.90
CA GLY A 686 -3.30 7.24 32.13
C GLY A 686 -2.40 7.84 33.23
N PRO A 687 -1.88 7.06 34.20
CA PRO A 687 -1.69 7.53 35.56
C PRO A 687 -0.31 8.15 35.89
N ALA A 688 -0.36 8.97 36.94
CA ALA A 688 0.69 9.46 37.84
C ALA A 688 1.76 8.40 38.23
N ALA A 689 2.96 8.71 38.70
CA ALA A 689 3.75 9.94 38.90
C ALA A 689 5.14 9.47 39.33
N ARG A 690 6.22 10.14 38.90
CA ARG A 690 7.45 10.30 39.69
C ARG A 690 8.12 11.63 39.36
N THR A 691 8.14 12.46 40.39
CA THR A 691 8.86 13.72 40.55
C THR A 691 10.37 13.48 40.53
N ALA A 692 11.14 14.32 39.82
CA ALA A 692 12.24 15.11 40.41
C ALA A 692 13.19 15.72 39.35
N LEU A 693 13.40 17.04 39.53
CA LEU A 693 14.62 17.83 39.29
C LEU A 693 15.07 18.10 37.84
N ASP A 694 14.59 19.25 37.37
CA ASP A 694 15.11 20.05 36.26
C ASP A 694 16.28 20.92 36.74
N LEU A 695 17.43 20.79 36.08
CA LEU A 695 18.62 21.62 36.19
C LEU A 695 19.24 21.68 34.79
N THR A 696 18.85 22.64 33.95
CA THR A 696 19.77 23.41 33.09
C THR A 696 19.01 24.46 32.28
N GLU A 697 19.56 25.68 32.24
CA GLU A 697 19.09 26.82 31.44
C GLU A 697 19.17 26.54 29.92
N GLU A 698 18.09 26.82 29.20
CA GLU A 698 18.01 26.85 27.74
C GLU A 698 18.30 28.28 27.22
N PRO A 699 19.23 28.48 26.26
CA PRO A 699 19.51 29.79 25.69
C PRO A 699 18.51 30.19 24.60
N ALA A 700 18.14 31.48 24.58
CA ALA A 700 17.18 32.09 23.67
C ALA A 700 17.54 31.97 22.16
N PRO A 701 16.54 31.92 21.25
CA PRO A 701 16.76 31.84 19.81
C PRO A 701 17.19 33.18 19.18
N PRO A 702 18.02 33.18 18.12
CA PRO A 702 18.49 34.40 17.48
C PRO A 702 17.43 35.04 16.57
N LYS A 703 17.38 36.38 16.60
CA LYS A 703 16.56 37.25 15.73
C LYS A 703 17.02 37.21 14.26
N PRO A 704 16.11 37.42 13.29
CA PRO A 704 16.43 37.39 11.87
C PRO A 704 17.09 38.70 11.39
N THR A 705 18.23 38.58 10.71
CA THR A 705 18.92 39.69 10.05
C THR A 705 18.44 39.92 8.61
N ALA A 706 18.38 41.20 8.27
CA ALA A 706 17.82 41.79 7.06
C ALA A 706 18.45 41.34 5.73
N ARG A 707 17.57 41.21 4.72
CA ARG A 707 17.84 41.12 3.28
C ARG A 707 18.76 42.26 2.81
N LYS A 708 19.87 41.92 2.16
CA LYS A 708 20.63 42.83 1.27
C LYS A 708 20.53 42.36 -0.18
N ALA A 709 20.53 43.36 -1.06
CA ALA A 709 20.16 43.34 -2.47
C ALA A 709 20.97 42.41 -3.38
N ALA A 710 20.30 41.86 -4.39
CA ALA A 710 20.88 41.17 -5.53
C ALA A 710 21.25 42.16 -6.66
N PRO A 711 22.37 41.98 -7.38
CA PRO A 711 22.71 42.77 -8.55
C PRO A 711 22.05 42.24 -9.82
N LYS A 712 21.66 43.18 -10.69
CA LYS A 712 21.12 43.00 -12.04
C LYS A 712 22.12 42.30 -12.96
N GLN A 713 21.65 41.35 -13.77
CA GLN A 713 22.29 40.94 -15.02
C GLN A 713 21.37 41.26 -16.22
N PRO A 714 21.94 41.53 -17.42
CA PRO A 714 21.25 42.16 -18.53
C PRO A 714 20.61 41.18 -19.51
N ARG A 715 19.53 41.64 -20.15
CA ARG A 715 18.85 41.00 -21.30
C ARG A 715 19.81 40.88 -22.50
N PRO A 716 19.75 39.80 -23.29
CA PRO A 716 20.14 39.82 -24.68
C PRO A 716 18.97 40.27 -25.57
N SER A 717 19.32 41.08 -26.55
CA SER A 717 18.51 41.74 -27.56
C SER A 717 18.04 40.80 -28.67
N GLU A 718 16.87 41.15 -29.22
CA GLU A 718 16.27 40.63 -30.44
C GLU A 718 17.22 40.72 -31.65
N SER A 719 17.14 39.72 -32.52
CA SER A 719 17.59 39.81 -33.92
C SER A 719 16.64 38.98 -34.78
N GLN A 720 16.15 39.64 -35.84
CA GLN A 720 15.09 39.22 -36.73
C GLN A 720 15.55 38.19 -37.78
N SER A 721 14.59 37.36 -38.19
CA SER A 721 14.32 36.81 -39.53
C SER A 721 15.48 36.40 -40.47
N VAL A 722 15.45 35.17 -40.98
CA VAL A 722 15.27 34.81 -42.41
C VAL A 722 15.07 33.29 -42.52
N ALA A 723 14.09 32.87 -43.32
CA ALA A 723 13.90 31.52 -43.85
C ALA A 723 13.74 31.63 -45.39
N PRO A 724 13.63 30.52 -46.14
CA PRO A 724 14.67 29.54 -46.48
C PRO A 724 14.94 29.53 -48.01
N ALA A 725 15.96 28.78 -48.45
CA ALA A 725 16.15 28.45 -49.86
C ALA A 725 16.59 26.98 -50.00
N ASP A 726 15.76 26.20 -50.71
CA ASP A 726 16.13 24.95 -51.39
C ASP A 726 17.16 25.23 -52.50
N PRO A 727 17.90 24.21 -52.97
CA PRO A 727 17.46 23.56 -54.21
C PRO A 727 17.74 22.05 -54.36
N GLU A 728 16.86 21.42 -55.14
CA GLU A 728 17.07 20.46 -56.25
C GLU A 728 17.87 19.14 -56.07
N VAL A 729 17.11 18.04 -56.07
CA VAL A 729 17.03 16.99 -57.11
C VAL A 729 18.27 16.77 -58.01
N MET A 730 18.82 15.55 -57.97
CA MET A 730 19.21 14.78 -59.17
C MET A 730 19.23 13.27 -58.85
N ALA A 731 18.68 12.50 -59.78
CA ALA A 731 18.52 11.06 -59.79
C ALA A 731 19.76 10.36 -60.35
N GLU A 732 19.94 9.07 -60.02
CA GLU A 732 20.43 8.05 -60.97
C GLU A 732 20.12 6.64 -60.47
N GLU A 733 19.41 5.86 -61.31
CA GLU A 733 19.33 4.40 -61.26
C GLU A 733 20.68 3.76 -61.67
N PRO A 734 20.85 2.43 -61.53
CA PRO A 734 20.49 1.59 -62.68
C PRO A 734 19.80 0.28 -62.32
N SER A 735 18.97 -0.14 -63.27
CA SER A 735 18.37 -1.46 -63.41
C SER A 735 19.34 -2.47 -64.05
N ALA A 736 19.20 -3.77 -63.73
CA ALA A 736 18.80 -4.84 -64.67
C ALA A 736 19.54 -6.20 -64.54
N GLU A 737 18.69 -7.25 -64.72
CA GLU A 737 18.92 -8.62 -65.23
C GLU A 737 19.47 -9.72 -64.30
N VAL A 738 18.65 -10.70 -63.87
CA VAL A 738 18.00 -11.84 -64.57
C VAL A 738 18.94 -13.05 -64.69
N THR A 739 18.57 -14.17 -64.04
CA THR A 739 18.38 -15.49 -64.68
C THR A 739 17.80 -16.51 -63.69
N ALA A 740 16.79 -17.23 -64.17
CA ALA A 740 16.14 -18.37 -63.55
C ALA A 740 16.82 -19.69 -63.98
N SER A 741 16.66 -20.76 -63.19
CA SER A 741 16.39 -22.12 -63.71
C SER A 741 15.92 -23.08 -62.61
N ASP A 742 14.69 -23.56 -62.78
CA ASP A 742 14.18 -24.94 -62.66
C ASP A 742 14.98 -26.02 -61.92
N ALA A 743 14.29 -26.75 -61.03
CA ALA A 743 14.01 -28.19 -61.20
C ALA A 743 13.11 -28.75 -60.06
N GLU A 744 11.85 -29.01 -60.39
CA GLU A 744 10.98 -30.06 -59.82
C GLU A 744 11.32 -31.43 -60.49
N PRO A 745 10.65 -32.60 -60.26
CA PRO A 745 9.50 -32.95 -59.37
C PRO A 745 9.60 -34.34 -58.68
N THR A 746 8.64 -34.69 -57.81
CA THR A 746 7.82 -35.97 -57.77
C THR A 746 6.93 -35.99 -56.51
N VAL A 747 5.60 -35.84 -56.58
CA VAL A 747 4.48 -36.79 -56.92
C VAL A 747 4.08 -37.77 -55.80
N THR A 748 2.87 -37.58 -55.23
CA THR A 748 1.73 -38.53 -54.99
C THR A 748 0.79 -37.89 -53.93
N GLU A 749 -0.37 -37.32 -54.30
CA GLU A 749 -1.71 -37.94 -54.50
C GLU A 749 -2.23 -38.74 -53.30
N GLU A 750 -3.28 -38.25 -52.62
CA GLU A 750 -4.63 -38.86 -52.70
C GLU A 750 -5.73 -37.98 -52.07
N ASP A 751 -6.76 -37.82 -52.89
CA ASP A 751 -8.13 -37.33 -52.74
C ASP A 751 -8.86 -37.51 -51.39
N THR A 752 -9.69 -36.52 -51.01
CA THR A 752 -11.16 -36.71 -51.10
C THR A 752 -11.93 -35.39 -51.16
N ALA A 753 -12.90 -35.39 -52.07
CA ALA A 753 -13.70 -34.29 -52.59
C ALA A 753 -14.81 -33.77 -51.67
N GLY A 754 -15.27 -32.56 -51.98
CA GLY A 754 -16.49 -31.95 -51.43
C GLY A 754 -16.78 -30.57 -51.98
N ASP A 755 -16.93 -30.46 -53.31
CA ASP A 755 -17.39 -29.28 -54.04
C ASP A 755 -18.74 -28.74 -53.51
N LEU A 756 -18.90 -27.41 -53.51
CA LEU A 756 -19.88 -26.71 -54.37
C LEU A 756 -19.81 -25.19 -54.17
N HIS A 757 -19.34 -24.51 -55.21
CA HIS A 757 -19.51 -23.08 -55.48
C HIS A 757 -20.95 -22.75 -55.92
N PHE A 758 -21.47 -21.56 -55.57
CA PHE A 758 -21.83 -20.48 -56.52
C PHE A 758 -22.63 -19.34 -55.84
N GLY A 759 -22.14 -18.10 -55.98
CA GLY A 759 -22.98 -16.96 -56.41
C GLY A 759 -23.62 -16.03 -55.35
N PRO A 760 -23.37 -14.70 -55.41
CA PRO A 760 -24.04 -13.63 -54.63
C PRO A 760 -25.21 -13.01 -55.44
N PRO A 761 -25.78 -11.82 -55.14
CA PRO A 761 -26.13 -11.11 -53.88
C PRO A 761 -27.64 -10.74 -53.83
N GLN A 762 -28.19 -10.26 -52.70
CA GLN A 762 -29.34 -9.30 -52.75
C GLN A 762 -29.64 -8.56 -51.43
N LYS A 763 -29.87 -7.25 -51.58
CA LYS A 763 -30.43 -6.30 -50.60
C LYS A 763 -31.92 -6.59 -50.34
N THR A 764 -32.43 -6.35 -49.13
CA THR A 764 -33.73 -5.66 -48.91
C THR A 764 -33.97 -5.24 -47.44
N ALA A 765 -34.19 -3.93 -47.28
CA ALA A 765 -35.17 -3.21 -46.46
C ALA A 765 -35.68 -3.68 -45.07
N ARG A 766 -35.43 -2.79 -44.08
CA ARG A 766 -36.36 -2.13 -43.12
C ARG A 766 -37.45 -2.96 -42.43
N GLN A 767 -37.43 -2.91 -41.09
CA GLN A 767 -38.56 -2.39 -40.30
C GLN A 767 -38.11 -1.82 -38.95
N THR A 768 -38.33 -0.51 -38.79
CA THR A 768 -38.18 0.28 -37.56
C THR A 768 -39.55 0.53 -36.95
N SER A 769 -39.72 0.28 -35.65
CA SER A 769 -40.81 0.84 -34.84
C SER A 769 -40.23 1.74 -33.74
N ARG A 770 -40.68 3.00 -33.78
CA ARG A 770 -40.35 4.12 -32.88
C ARG A 770 -41.35 4.18 -31.71
N ARG A 771 -40.89 4.65 -30.54
CA ARG A 771 -41.46 5.74 -29.71
C ARG A 771 -40.64 5.93 -28.41
N PRO A 772 -40.67 7.09 -27.71
CA PRO A 772 -40.21 8.41 -28.15
C PRO A 772 -39.27 9.13 -27.13
N ALA A 773 -38.58 10.16 -27.65
CA ALA A 773 -37.96 11.37 -27.05
C ALA A 773 -38.56 11.91 -25.73
N LEU A 774 -37.94 12.73 -24.84
CA LEU A 774 -36.72 13.57 -24.65
C LEU A 774 -36.91 14.25 -23.23
N PRO A 775 -36.06 15.14 -22.65
CA PRO A 775 -34.91 15.85 -23.19
C PRO A 775 -33.62 15.84 -22.36
N ALA A 776 -32.56 16.27 -23.05
CA ALA A 776 -31.25 16.65 -22.55
C ALA A 776 -31.24 18.06 -21.94
N ASP A 777 -30.31 18.29 -21.03
CA ASP A 777 -29.56 19.54 -20.93
C ASP A 777 -28.06 19.18 -20.81
N ARG A 778 -27.24 19.95 -21.53
CA ARG A 778 -25.81 19.75 -21.85
C ARG A 778 -25.11 21.11 -21.60
N PRO A 779 -23.78 21.25 -21.74
CA PRO A 779 -22.68 20.87 -20.86
C PRO A 779 -21.82 22.10 -20.42
N VAL A 780 -20.78 21.87 -19.60
CA VAL A 780 -19.71 22.86 -19.33
C VAL A 780 -18.47 22.49 -20.17
N GLU A 781 -17.91 23.48 -20.86
CA GLU A 781 -16.71 23.39 -21.70
C GLU A 781 -15.41 23.42 -20.86
N ILE A 782 -14.43 22.63 -21.29
CA ILE A 782 -13.03 22.65 -20.82
C ILE A 782 -12.21 23.41 -21.88
N PRO A 783 -11.39 24.41 -21.52
CA PRO A 783 -10.39 24.94 -22.41
C PRO A 783 -9.11 24.10 -22.37
N VAL A 784 -8.61 23.78 -23.55
CA VAL A 784 -7.30 23.19 -23.81
C VAL A 784 -6.27 24.32 -23.81
N ASP A 785 -5.22 24.16 -22.99
CA ASP A 785 -3.85 24.60 -23.25
C ASP A 785 -2.89 23.61 -22.56
#